data_AF-A0A932Z441-F1
#
_entry.id   AF-A0A932Z441-F1
#
_cell.length_a   1.000
_cell.length_b   1.000
_cell.length_c   1.000
_cell.angle_alpha   90.00
_cell.angle_beta   90.00
_cell.angle_gamma   90.00
#
_symmetry.space_group_name_H-M   'P 1'
#
loop_
_entity.id
_entity.type
_entity.pdbx_description
1 polymer ?
#
loop_
_entity_poly.entity_id
_entity_poly.type
_entity_poly.pdbx_seq_one_letter_code
_entity_poly.pdbx_strand_id
1 'polypeptide(L)'
;VVLASMLAFAAPALATISAPAVTVTPTTISSAAQYVIKFDTYFGLTAGTDTITVVFPSGTTVPAADYASTNMSASISVSKDNAATYTGADNVTFTSTSRTFVVTFPTAIGSTTGPVHMAVKFATGAGIFNPNAAGSYILNVKTSQETTAVDSAAYTIAVPGKVDRYNKLGNFVGSYGTIQDAVNAAVDDDTLKVAPGTYPENVTVASGLDNLTIMATGTAAETIIGGTSGADAVSINGTGFTLDSVTIKGTLTLQSGADTATIKNSTLTKRSSSSGVTLLTSSSISLTMTNDTIDTQSGTVTDTGVKLAAAGATAKITSVTFKLDGDPGMVSDKAIETTVALTTATNSLVVATSTFTGDGTGGIGYSDAVGSVGVVIKTSTFDQLEKAIDINNAASKATIQANTITNSVLSGTGDAAKGTVAIGANAGVTVESNTIKGNKGFSVKVTANGDKVLVNGNSFSGNTKGLRNEDSVNSLNAKLNWWGDATGPYNASGNSAGKGDIMSDYVTFKPFLTADTSAARSTTTVATVAKSLDASTSAGVAVDGVTTDPAAQITLSKLAANPKTVAPAYTPLTGAYYDVYISLASSTTVSAKFYATGITSTTQLYFWSGLQGKWIAASDQGVSGDGTFVWANIKAVGATTPTVPTTSDLTGTPFVLVAGPVPAPAVIAPPSIVAPVLGAENVSIEPVLNWTAYPGAVGYELVVSTDKTFGIIEYSHNVATAFYKSETLSYGTTYYWKVRATTAAAAPGKSAPGSDYAQGVFTTMAKPVPPAAAAPTVIVQKEPAPPAQIVQVPVSTPQPIPSYLLWIIILVGAVLIIALIVLIVRTRRVA
;
A
#
# COMPACT_ATOMS: atom_id res chain seq x y z
N VAL A 1 32.33 -86.48 -54.26
CA VAL A 1 33.18 -85.31 -54.55
C VAL A 1 32.29 -84.21 -55.08
N VAL A 2 32.13 -83.16 -54.25
CA VAL A 2 31.73 -81.78 -54.56
C VAL A 2 30.51 -81.56 -55.46
N LEU A 3 29.38 -81.14 -54.86
CA LEU A 3 28.61 -79.93 -55.21
C LEU A 3 27.28 -79.93 -54.41
N ALA A 4 27.30 -79.39 -53.19
CA ALA A 4 26.09 -78.92 -52.49
C ALA A 4 26.49 -78.01 -51.32
N SER A 5 27.18 -76.91 -51.62
CA SER A 5 27.54 -75.89 -50.61
C SER A 5 27.71 -74.52 -51.26
N MET A 6 26.62 -73.93 -51.74
CA MET A 6 26.50 -72.49 -51.98
C MET A 6 25.02 -72.09 -51.78
N LEU A 7 24.62 -71.88 -50.53
CA LEU A 7 23.56 -70.93 -50.21
C LEU A 7 24.22 -69.75 -49.52
N ALA A 8 23.96 -68.57 -50.07
CA ALA A 8 24.54 -67.30 -49.66
C ALA A 8 24.25 -67.00 -48.18
N PHE A 9 25.31 -66.73 -47.41
CA PHE A 9 25.19 -65.91 -46.21
C PHE A 9 24.90 -64.48 -46.68
N ALA A 10 23.64 -64.07 -46.62
CA ALA A 10 23.31 -62.65 -46.56
C ALA A 10 23.91 -62.10 -45.25
N ALA A 11 24.73 -61.06 -45.34
CA ALA A 11 25.17 -60.32 -44.17
C ALA A 11 23.93 -59.89 -43.35
N PRO A 12 23.96 -59.96 -42.01
CA PRO A 12 22.86 -59.45 -41.21
C PRO A 12 22.67 -57.96 -41.55
N ALA A 13 21.44 -57.57 -41.87
CA ALA A 13 21.10 -56.16 -41.99
C ALA A 13 21.55 -55.46 -40.68
N LEU A 14 22.37 -54.41 -40.80
CA LEU A 14 22.81 -53.63 -39.65
C LEU A 14 21.56 -53.11 -38.92
N ALA A 15 21.32 -53.64 -37.73
CA ALA A 15 20.32 -53.15 -36.80
C ALA A 15 20.66 -51.69 -36.43
N THR A 16 19.90 -50.74 -36.96
CA THR A 16 20.08 -49.31 -36.74
C THR A 16 18.77 -48.70 -36.26
N ILE A 17 18.87 -47.66 -35.44
CA ILE A 17 17.71 -46.85 -35.04
C ILE A 17 17.13 -46.07 -36.23
N SER A 18 15.91 -45.53 -36.10
CA SER A 18 15.40 -44.57 -37.08
C SER A 18 16.15 -43.23 -37.00
N ALA A 19 16.13 -42.46 -38.10
CA ALA A 19 16.81 -41.18 -38.19
C ALA A 19 16.32 -40.20 -37.10
N PRO A 20 17.18 -39.76 -36.17
CA PRO A 20 16.75 -38.91 -35.07
C PRO A 20 16.20 -37.55 -35.52
N ALA A 21 15.05 -37.14 -35.00
CA ALA A 21 14.51 -35.79 -35.14
C ALA A 21 14.92 -34.93 -33.93
N VAL A 22 15.48 -33.75 -34.19
CA VAL A 22 16.05 -32.87 -33.15
C VAL A 22 15.28 -31.57 -33.09
N THR A 23 14.83 -31.20 -31.88
CA THR A 23 14.29 -29.88 -31.57
C THR A 23 15.22 -29.18 -30.59
N VAL A 24 15.63 -27.96 -30.91
CA VAL A 24 16.53 -27.14 -30.09
C VAL A 24 15.82 -25.85 -29.70
N THR A 25 15.88 -25.48 -28.42
CA THR A 25 15.30 -24.22 -27.92
C THR A 25 16.22 -23.57 -26.89
N PRO A 26 16.69 -22.32 -27.11
CA PRO A 26 16.57 -21.52 -28.34
C PRO A 26 17.52 -22.02 -29.44
N THR A 27 17.29 -21.63 -30.70
CA THR A 27 18.16 -21.99 -31.86
C THR A 27 19.28 -20.97 -32.10
N THR A 28 19.75 -20.25 -31.09
CA THR A 28 20.74 -19.16 -31.26
C THR A 28 22.16 -19.62 -30.94
N ILE A 29 23.15 -19.12 -31.68
CA ILE A 29 24.58 -19.45 -31.45
C ILE A 29 24.98 -19.22 -29.99
N SER A 30 25.82 -20.10 -29.45
CA SER A 30 26.39 -19.98 -28.09
C SER A 30 25.38 -19.75 -26.95
N SER A 31 24.08 -20.04 -27.16
CA SER A 31 23.06 -20.00 -26.11
C SER A 31 22.93 -21.34 -25.40
N ALA A 32 22.73 -21.32 -24.08
CA ALA A 32 22.34 -22.50 -23.32
C ALA A 32 20.99 -23.00 -23.86
N ALA A 33 20.91 -24.28 -24.23
CA ALA A 33 19.77 -24.76 -24.98
C ALA A 33 19.25 -26.11 -24.48
N GLN A 34 17.94 -26.26 -24.55
CA GLN A 34 17.26 -27.53 -24.42
C GLN A 34 17.32 -28.29 -25.75
N TYR A 35 17.66 -29.57 -25.69
CA TYR A 35 17.60 -30.50 -26.82
C TYR A 35 16.58 -31.59 -26.54
N VAL A 36 15.65 -31.81 -27.49
CA VAL A 36 14.76 -32.97 -27.50
C VAL A 36 15.04 -33.78 -28.75
N ILE A 37 15.48 -35.01 -28.56
CA ILE A 37 15.93 -35.92 -29.62
C ILE A 37 14.98 -37.11 -29.66
N LYS A 38 14.25 -37.29 -30.75
CA LYS A 38 13.29 -38.38 -30.94
C LYS A 38 13.76 -39.36 -32.00
N PHE A 39 13.68 -40.66 -31.73
CA PHE A 39 14.06 -41.73 -32.67
C PHE A 39 13.33 -43.02 -32.33
N ASP A 40 13.36 -44.01 -33.21
CA ASP A 40 12.78 -45.33 -32.96
C ASP A 40 13.89 -46.36 -32.73
N THR A 41 13.71 -47.21 -31.73
CA THR A 41 14.51 -48.43 -31.55
C THR A 41 13.71 -49.66 -31.96
N TYR A 42 14.39 -50.66 -32.49
CA TYR A 42 13.82 -51.93 -32.95
C TYR A 42 14.18 -53.12 -32.04
N PHE A 43 14.93 -52.85 -30.96
CA PHE A 43 15.39 -53.87 -30.02
C PHE A 43 14.94 -53.54 -28.59
N GLY A 44 14.76 -54.58 -27.77
CA GLY A 44 14.54 -54.40 -26.35
C GLY A 44 15.78 -53.82 -25.68
N LEU A 45 15.59 -52.85 -24.78
CA LEU A 45 16.64 -52.25 -23.96
C LEU A 45 16.42 -52.60 -22.50
N THR A 46 17.44 -53.15 -21.86
CA THR A 46 17.46 -53.58 -20.45
C THR A 46 17.69 -52.38 -19.54
N ALA A 47 16.78 -52.17 -18.58
CA ALA A 47 16.91 -51.10 -17.58
C ALA A 47 18.24 -51.19 -16.83
N GLY A 48 18.89 -50.04 -16.60
CA GLY A 48 20.10 -49.93 -15.79
C GLY A 48 21.36 -50.55 -16.39
N THR A 49 21.31 -51.06 -17.63
CA THR A 49 22.45 -51.70 -18.31
C THR A 49 22.61 -51.21 -19.75
N ASP A 50 21.52 -51.18 -20.52
CA ASP A 50 21.59 -50.68 -21.89
C ASP A 50 21.68 -49.16 -21.93
N THR A 51 22.36 -48.61 -22.95
CA THR A 51 22.71 -47.19 -23.02
C THR A 51 22.25 -46.54 -24.32
N ILE A 52 22.01 -45.24 -24.26
CA ILE A 52 21.81 -44.36 -25.41
C ILE A 52 23.02 -43.42 -25.48
N THR A 53 23.71 -43.42 -26.61
CA THR A 53 24.86 -42.53 -26.85
C THR A 53 24.45 -41.40 -27.79
N VAL A 54 24.71 -40.16 -27.39
CA VAL A 54 24.47 -38.95 -28.19
C VAL A 54 25.78 -38.19 -28.37
N VAL A 55 26.14 -37.88 -29.62
CA VAL A 55 27.34 -37.10 -29.95
C VAL A 55 26.92 -35.77 -30.58
N PHE A 56 27.27 -34.66 -29.93
CA PHE A 56 26.98 -33.32 -30.42
C PHE A 56 28.01 -32.84 -31.46
N PRO A 57 27.59 -32.00 -32.42
CA PRO A 57 28.48 -31.50 -33.47
C PRO A 57 29.60 -30.61 -32.92
N SER A 58 30.61 -30.37 -33.76
CA SER A 58 31.67 -29.40 -33.45
C SER A 58 31.10 -27.99 -33.22
N GLY A 59 31.71 -27.26 -32.28
CA GLY A 59 31.28 -25.92 -31.90
C GLY A 59 30.24 -25.91 -30.77
N THR A 60 29.51 -27.01 -30.54
CA THR A 60 28.65 -27.15 -29.34
C THR A 60 29.55 -27.13 -28.10
N THR A 61 29.25 -26.22 -27.19
CA THR A 61 29.91 -26.21 -25.88
C THR A 61 29.11 -27.09 -24.93
N VAL A 62 29.82 -27.90 -24.18
CA VAL A 62 29.31 -28.97 -23.33
C VAL A 62 30.02 -28.86 -21.98
N PRO A 63 29.46 -29.38 -20.88
CA PRO A 63 30.02 -29.19 -19.55
C PRO A 63 31.49 -29.63 -19.43
N ALA A 64 32.24 -29.04 -18.50
CA ALA A 64 33.60 -29.49 -18.19
C ALA A 64 33.59 -30.89 -17.54
N ALA A 65 34.73 -31.58 -17.55
CA ALA A 65 34.83 -32.98 -17.07
C ALA A 65 34.56 -33.13 -15.55
N ASP A 66 34.64 -32.04 -14.80
CA ASP A 66 34.39 -31.91 -13.37
C ASP A 66 32.97 -31.41 -13.03
N TYR A 67 32.09 -31.26 -14.03
CA TYR A 67 30.70 -30.86 -13.80
C TYR A 67 29.97 -31.92 -12.96
N ALA A 68 29.35 -31.49 -11.85
CA ALA A 68 28.77 -32.39 -10.86
C ALA A 68 27.77 -33.37 -11.49
N SER A 69 27.99 -34.68 -11.29
CA SER A 69 27.15 -35.75 -11.85
C SER A 69 25.70 -35.68 -11.38
N THR A 70 25.44 -35.09 -10.21
CA THR A 70 24.10 -34.80 -9.68
C THR A 70 23.33 -33.78 -10.52
N ASN A 71 24.01 -32.75 -11.05
CA ASN A 71 23.39 -31.72 -11.89
C ASN A 71 23.07 -32.25 -13.30
N MET A 72 23.89 -33.18 -13.81
CA MET A 72 23.66 -33.84 -15.10
C MET A 72 22.45 -34.78 -15.07
N SER A 73 22.40 -35.67 -14.07
CA SER A 73 21.33 -36.66 -13.94
C SER A 73 19.97 -36.03 -13.63
N ALA A 74 19.94 -34.87 -12.95
CA ALA A 74 18.70 -34.11 -12.73
C ALA A 74 18.18 -33.39 -13.98
N SER A 75 19.04 -33.12 -14.96
CA SER A 75 18.73 -32.30 -16.13
C SER A 75 18.54 -33.11 -17.42
N ILE A 76 18.74 -34.42 -17.37
CA ILE A 76 18.64 -35.33 -18.51
C ILE A 76 17.59 -36.38 -18.22
N SER A 77 16.68 -36.59 -19.16
CA SER A 77 15.57 -37.51 -18.97
C SER A 77 15.21 -38.22 -20.28
N VAL A 78 14.67 -39.43 -20.15
CA VAL A 78 14.33 -40.31 -21.27
C VAL A 78 12.85 -40.68 -21.19
N SER A 79 12.20 -40.80 -22.35
CA SER A 79 10.82 -41.26 -22.50
C SER A 79 10.73 -42.34 -23.57
N LYS A 80 9.74 -43.22 -23.43
CA LYS A 80 9.37 -44.27 -24.39
C LYS A 80 7.91 -44.09 -24.83
N ASP A 81 7.53 -44.71 -25.95
CA ASP A 81 6.19 -44.66 -26.56
C ASP A 81 5.67 -43.23 -26.79
N ASN A 82 6.59 -42.28 -27.05
CA ASN A 82 6.27 -40.85 -27.21
C ASN A 82 5.48 -40.27 -26.00
N ALA A 83 5.64 -40.85 -24.81
CA ALA A 83 4.96 -40.41 -23.60
C ALA A 83 5.36 -38.97 -23.23
N ALA A 84 4.39 -38.18 -22.77
CA ALA A 84 4.62 -36.79 -22.34
C ALA A 84 5.49 -36.68 -21.07
N THR A 85 5.56 -37.77 -20.30
CA THR A 85 6.32 -37.86 -19.04
C THR A 85 7.72 -38.40 -19.33
N TYR A 86 8.75 -37.72 -18.81
CA TYR A 86 10.14 -38.15 -18.92
C TYR A 86 10.62 -38.69 -17.57
N THR A 87 11.30 -39.83 -17.59
CA THR A 87 11.95 -40.40 -16.40
C THR A 87 13.39 -39.89 -16.34
N GLY A 88 13.86 -39.51 -15.15
CA GLY A 88 15.27 -39.12 -14.96
C GLY A 88 16.21 -40.20 -15.47
N ALA A 89 17.30 -39.78 -16.12
CA ALA A 89 18.32 -40.70 -16.59
C ALA A 89 19.11 -41.28 -15.41
N ASP A 90 19.29 -42.61 -15.41
CA ASP A 90 20.22 -43.26 -14.49
C ASP A 90 21.64 -43.17 -15.07
N ASN A 91 22.64 -42.89 -14.22
CA ASN A 91 24.07 -42.91 -14.57
C ASN A 91 24.42 -42.26 -15.93
N VAL A 92 24.43 -40.93 -15.98
CA VAL A 92 24.91 -40.18 -17.14
C VAL A 92 26.42 -40.02 -17.06
N THR A 93 27.12 -40.38 -18.13
CA THR A 93 28.55 -40.07 -18.31
C THR A 93 28.76 -39.19 -19.53
N PHE A 94 29.83 -38.39 -19.49
CA PHE A 94 30.08 -37.37 -20.49
C PHE A 94 31.57 -37.19 -20.77
N THR A 95 31.91 -36.99 -22.04
CA THR A 95 33.29 -36.74 -22.51
C THR A 95 33.36 -35.42 -23.27
N SER A 96 34.03 -34.42 -22.70
CA SER A 96 34.12 -33.04 -23.23
C SER A 96 34.82 -32.94 -24.58
N THR A 97 35.93 -33.66 -24.75
CA THR A 97 36.73 -33.65 -25.99
C THR A 97 35.96 -34.19 -27.19
N SER A 98 35.16 -35.24 -26.99
CA SER A 98 34.34 -35.85 -28.05
C SER A 98 32.89 -35.34 -28.08
N ARG A 99 32.48 -34.48 -27.13
CA ARG A 99 31.10 -33.98 -26.95
C ARG A 99 30.06 -35.10 -26.90
N THR A 100 30.43 -36.18 -26.22
CA THR A 100 29.65 -37.43 -26.18
C THR A 100 28.99 -37.60 -24.83
N PHE A 101 27.68 -37.80 -24.83
CA PHE A 101 26.89 -38.22 -23.68
C PHE A 101 26.53 -39.69 -23.81
N VAL A 102 26.68 -40.44 -22.73
CA VAL A 102 26.20 -41.82 -22.61
C VAL A 102 25.22 -41.86 -21.46
N VAL A 103 23.98 -42.22 -21.76
CA VAL A 103 22.85 -42.23 -20.84
C VAL A 103 22.42 -43.67 -20.62
N THR A 104 22.38 -44.13 -19.37
CA THR A 104 21.85 -45.48 -19.07
C THR A 104 20.33 -45.42 -19.10
N PHE A 105 19.72 -46.42 -19.73
CA PHE A 105 18.29 -46.43 -19.95
C PHE A 105 17.54 -46.82 -18.66
N PRO A 106 16.57 -46.01 -18.18
CA PRO A 106 16.04 -46.16 -16.82
C PRO A 106 14.87 -47.15 -16.68
N THR A 107 14.26 -47.64 -17.77
CA THR A 107 13.06 -48.49 -17.69
C THR A 107 13.03 -49.51 -18.80
N ALA A 108 12.89 -50.80 -18.51
CA ALA A 108 13.11 -51.85 -19.51
C ALA A 108 12.08 -51.79 -20.66
N ILE A 109 12.56 -52.05 -21.88
CA ILE A 109 11.75 -52.35 -23.06
C ILE A 109 11.87 -53.86 -23.30
N GLY A 110 10.75 -54.58 -23.21
CA GLY A 110 10.70 -56.03 -23.48
C GLY A 110 10.92 -56.37 -24.97
N SER A 111 10.76 -57.64 -25.35
CA SER A 111 10.79 -58.05 -26.77
C SER A 111 9.72 -57.29 -27.58
N THR A 112 10.14 -56.55 -28.60
CA THR A 112 9.27 -55.70 -29.40
C THR A 112 8.86 -56.42 -30.68
N THR A 113 7.60 -56.29 -31.09
CA THR A 113 7.09 -56.76 -32.39
C THR A 113 7.07 -55.64 -33.45
N GLY A 114 7.57 -54.45 -33.11
CA GLY A 114 7.60 -53.24 -33.92
C GLY A 114 8.48 -52.14 -33.29
N PRO A 115 8.59 -50.96 -33.94
CA PRO A 115 9.41 -49.85 -33.43
C PRO A 115 8.88 -49.30 -32.10
N VAL A 116 9.79 -48.90 -31.22
CA VAL A 116 9.49 -48.19 -29.98
C VAL A 116 9.97 -46.75 -30.09
N HIS A 117 9.04 -45.80 -29.92
CA HIS A 117 9.30 -44.37 -30.04
C HIS A 117 10.02 -43.83 -28.81
N MET A 118 11.28 -43.46 -28.97
CA MET A 118 12.15 -42.95 -27.92
C MET A 118 12.27 -41.43 -27.98
N ALA A 119 12.45 -40.81 -26.81
CA ALA A 119 12.86 -39.42 -26.70
C ALA A 119 13.91 -39.24 -25.60
N VAL A 120 14.99 -38.50 -25.91
CA VAL A 120 15.98 -38.04 -24.93
C VAL A 120 15.89 -36.53 -24.83
N LYS A 121 15.71 -36.02 -23.61
CA LYS A 121 15.66 -34.59 -23.32
C LYS A 121 16.85 -34.17 -22.48
N PHE A 122 17.62 -33.22 -23.01
CA PHE A 122 18.60 -32.43 -22.26
C PHE A 122 17.96 -31.08 -21.93
N ALA A 123 17.64 -30.83 -20.66
CA ALA A 123 17.11 -29.53 -20.23
C ALA A 123 18.21 -28.45 -20.26
N THR A 124 17.84 -27.18 -20.22
CA THR A 124 18.80 -26.04 -20.22
C THR A 124 19.84 -26.14 -19.09
N GLY A 125 19.47 -26.74 -17.94
CA GLY A 125 20.37 -27.01 -16.81
C GLY A 125 21.43 -28.10 -17.06
N ALA A 126 21.40 -28.79 -18.20
CA ALA A 126 22.40 -29.79 -18.60
C ALA A 126 23.74 -29.15 -19.03
N GLY A 127 23.83 -27.81 -19.08
CA GLY A 127 25.06 -27.08 -19.38
C GLY A 127 25.53 -27.19 -20.84
N ILE A 128 24.62 -27.51 -21.76
CA ILE A 128 24.89 -27.58 -23.21
C ILE A 128 24.55 -26.22 -23.84
N PHE A 129 25.50 -25.66 -24.56
CA PHE A 129 25.33 -24.46 -25.37
C PHE A 129 25.43 -24.78 -26.85
N ASN A 130 24.57 -24.16 -27.64
CA ASN A 130 24.56 -24.29 -29.08
C ASN A 130 25.93 -23.99 -29.71
N PRO A 131 26.19 -24.55 -30.92
CA PRO A 131 27.33 -24.17 -31.74
C PRO A 131 27.61 -22.68 -31.77
N ASN A 132 28.89 -22.32 -31.74
CA ASN A 132 29.36 -20.93 -31.78
C ASN A 132 29.31 -20.27 -33.17
N ALA A 133 28.79 -20.98 -34.17
CA ALA A 133 28.58 -20.47 -35.52
C ALA A 133 27.15 -20.77 -35.98
N ALA A 134 26.60 -19.88 -36.80
CA ALA A 134 25.30 -20.12 -37.42
C ALA A 134 25.47 -21.15 -38.55
N GLY A 135 24.50 -22.03 -38.70
CA GLY A 135 24.58 -23.10 -39.69
C GLY A 135 23.54 -24.19 -39.49
N SER A 136 23.63 -25.17 -40.38
CA SER A 136 22.87 -26.41 -40.28
C SER A 136 23.75 -27.48 -39.65
N TYR A 137 23.22 -28.17 -38.64
CA TYR A 137 23.94 -29.09 -37.79
C TYR A 137 23.25 -30.45 -37.73
N ILE A 138 24.04 -31.49 -37.57
CA ILE A 138 23.59 -32.86 -37.34
C ILE A 138 24.24 -33.37 -36.05
N LEU A 139 23.53 -34.24 -35.32
CA LEU A 139 24.09 -35.00 -34.20
C LEU A 139 24.01 -36.50 -34.51
N ASN A 140 24.72 -37.33 -33.74
CA ASN A 140 24.72 -38.77 -33.93
C ASN A 140 24.11 -39.47 -32.72
N VAL A 141 23.28 -40.48 -32.97
CA VAL A 141 22.65 -41.28 -31.91
C VAL A 141 22.84 -42.77 -32.19
N LYS A 142 23.05 -43.55 -31.13
CA LYS A 142 23.00 -45.02 -31.16
C LYS A 142 22.54 -45.56 -29.81
N THR A 143 22.14 -46.83 -29.79
CA THR A 143 21.92 -47.58 -28.54
C THR A 143 23.03 -48.62 -28.35
N SER A 144 23.11 -49.25 -27.17
CA SER A 144 23.99 -50.40 -26.94
C SER A 144 23.59 -51.65 -27.74
N GLN A 145 22.33 -51.77 -28.14
CA GLN A 145 21.82 -52.88 -28.95
C GLN A 145 21.91 -52.57 -30.46
N GLU A 146 21.82 -51.31 -30.85
CA GLU A 146 21.93 -50.82 -32.24
C GLU A 146 23.18 -49.96 -32.35
N THR A 147 24.33 -50.62 -32.45
CA THR A 147 25.66 -50.02 -32.24
C THR A 147 26.16 -49.11 -33.36
N THR A 148 25.49 -49.12 -34.52
CA THR A 148 25.81 -48.23 -35.64
C THR A 148 25.18 -46.86 -35.39
N ALA A 149 25.99 -45.81 -35.38
CA ALA A 149 25.51 -44.44 -35.21
C ALA A 149 24.70 -43.97 -36.42
N VAL A 150 23.59 -43.28 -36.14
CA VAL A 150 22.71 -42.72 -37.16
C VAL A 150 22.71 -41.19 -37.04
N ASP A 151 22.89 -40.52 -38.18
CA ASP A 151 22.80 -39.07 -38.30
C ASP A 151 21.37 -38.60 -38.06
N SER A 152 21.21 -37.52 -37.28
CA SER A 152 19.93 -36.85 -37.14
C SER A 152 19.52 -36.14 -38.42
N ALA A 153 18.22 -35.85 -38.55
CA ALA A 153 17.78 -34.77 -39.41
C ALA A 153 18.51 -33.47 -39.02
N ALA A 154 18.82 -32.64 -40.03
CA ALA A 154 19.54 -31.41 -39.81
C ALA A 154 18.67 -30.40 -39.04
N TYR A 155 19.27 -29.72 -38.07
CA TYR A 155 18.66 -28.63 -37.31
C TYR A 155 19.47 -27.34 -37.48
N THR A 156 18.82 -26.19 -37.41
CA THR A 156 19.46 -24.90 -37.68
C THR A 156 19.81 -24.16 -36.40
N ILE A 157 21.01 -23.59 -36.36
CA ILE A 157 21.45 -22.62 -35.36
C ILE A 157 21.66 -21.29 -36.09
N ALA A 158 21.11 -20.20 -35.55
CA ALA A 158 21.12 -18.89 -36.15
C ALA A 158 21.91 -17.88 -35.28
N VAL A 159 22.38 -16.81 -35.91
CA VAL A 159 22.84 -15.62 -35.19
C VAL A 159 21.72 -15.07 -34.30
N PRO A 160 22.03 -14.26 -33.26
CA PRO A 160 21.02 -13.59 -32.44
C PRO A 160 20.01 -12.83 -33.31
N GLY A 161 18.84 -12.52 -32.75
CA GLY A 161 17.86 -11.69 -33.44
C GLY A 161 18.45 -10.35 -33.92
N LYS A 162 17.82 -9.71 -34.92
CA LYS A 162 18.26 -8.38 -35.38
C LYS A 162 18.05 -7.32 -34.29
N VAL A 163 18.93 -6.32 -34.27
CA VAL A 163 18.73 -5.09 -33.50
C VAL A 163 18.24 -4.01 -34.45
N ASP A 164 16.97 -3.63 -34.33
CA ASP A 164 16.36 -2.61 -35.19
C ASP A 164 16.45 -1.23 -34.52
N ARG A 165 17.01 -0.25 -35.23
CA ARG A 165 17.13 1.13 -34.77
C ARG A 165 15.96 1.97 -35.28
N TYR A 166 15.38 2.76 -34.39
CA TYR A 166 14.32 3.73 -34.65
C TYR A 166 14.77 5.11 -34.19
N ASN A 167 14.48 6.14 -34.98
CA ASN A 167 14.79 7.51 -34.58
C ASN A 167 13.77 8.07 -33.58
N LYS A 168 14.00 9.29 -33.10
CA LYS A 168 13.09 10.00 -32.17
C LYS A 168 11.63 10.14 -32.63
N LEU A 169 11.37 10.06 -33.94
CA LEU A 169 10.01 10.10 -34.51
C LEU A 169 9.35 8.72 -34.56
N GLY A 170 10.06 7.67 -34.14
CA GLY A 170 9.63 6.28 -34.22
C GLY A 170 9.79 5.66 -35.62
N ASN A 171 10.56 6.27 -36.52
CA ASN A 171 10.78 5.73 -37.85
C ASN A 171 11.94 4.74 -37.85
N PHE A 172 11.76 3.59 -38.49
CA PHE A 172 12.82 2.60 -38.70
C PHE A 172 13.97 3.19 -39.52
N VAL A 173 15.21 3.00 -39.06
CA VAL A 173 16.43 3.57 -39.66
C VAL A 173 17.38 2.49 -40.19
N GLY A 174 17.40 1.31 -39.56
CA GLY A 174 18.26 0.21 -39.98
C GLY A 174 18.25 -0.97 -39.02
N SER A 175 18.80 -2.11 -39.46
CA SER A 175 18.99 -3.31 -38.64
C SER A 175 20.47 -3.65 -38.52
N TYR A 176 20.88 -4.12 -37.35
CA TYR A 176 22.25 -4.47 -37.01
C TYR A 176 22.32 -5.91 -36.48
N GLY A 177 23.49 -6.54 -36.59
CA GLY A 177 23.74 -7.91 -36.11
C GLY A 177 24.15 -7.98 -34.64
N THR A 178 24.56 -6.85 -34.05
CA THR A 178 24.99 -6.72 -32.66
C THR A 178 24.36 -5.46 -32.04
N ILE A 179 24.29 -5.42 -30.72
CA ILE A 179 23.81 -4.26 -29.98
C ILE A 179 24.85 -3.13 -30.07
N GLN A 180 26.15 -3.43 -29.96
CA GLN A 180 27.19 -2.40 -30.05
C GLN A 180 27.22 -1.71 -31.42
N ASP A 181 27.03 -2.44 -32.53
CA ASP A 181 26.96 -1.81 -33.85
C ASP A 181 25.75 -0.87 -33.98
N ALA A 182 24.62 -1.25 -33.40
CA ALA A 182 23.44 -0.40 -33.36
C ALA A 182 23.67 0.86 -32.50
N VAL A 183 24.36 0.71 -31.36
CA VAL A 183 24.75 1.83 -30.49
C VAL A 183 25.74 2.77 -31.20
N ASN A 184 26.74 2.23 -31.88
CA ASN A 184 27.73 3.03 -32.64
C ASN A 184 27.08 3.88 -33.74
N ALA A 185 25.97 3.39 -34.30
CA ALA A 185 25.23 4.11 -35.34
C ALA A 185 24.15 5.04 -34.78
N ALA A 186 23.82 4.93 -33.49
CA ALA A 186 22.76 5.71 -32.85
C ALA A 186 23.15 7.19 -32.68
N VAL A 187 22.12 8.04 -32.61
CA VAL A 187 22.20 9.44 -32.21
C VAL A 187 21.23 9.69 -31.06
N ASP A 188 21.23 10.91 -30.51
CA ASP A 188 20.37 11.26 -29.39
C ASP A 188 18.89 10.92 -29.64
N ASP A 189 18.21 10.50 -28.58
CA ASP A 189 16.78 10.11 -28.55
C ASP A 189 16.42 8.85 -29.36
N ASP A 190 17.38 8.10 -29.88
CA ASP A 190 17.12 6.87 -30.62
C ASP A 190 16.62 5.72 -29.73
N THR A 191 15.86 4.81 -30.34
CA THR A 191 15.41 3.55 -29.72
C THR A 191 15.95 2.35 -30.47
N LEU A 192 16.64 1.47 -29.77
CA LEU A 192 17.12 0.18 -30.26
C LEU A 192 16.18 -0.93 -29.77
N LYS A 193 15.50 -1.59 -30.72
CA LYS A 193 14.65 -2.75 -30.47
C LYS A 193 15.43 -4.03 -30.71
N VAL A 194 15.77 -4.71 -29.62
CA VAL A 194 16.61 -5.90 -29.61
C VAL A 194 15.71 -7.14 -29.66
N ALA A 195 15.83 -7.95 -30.70
CA ALA A 195 15.10 -9.20 -30.78
C ALA A 195 15.63 -10.26 -29.79
N PRO A 196 14.79 -11.24 -29.38
CA PRO A 196 15.23 -12.39 -28.59
C PRO A 196 16.56 -13.01 -29.09
N GLY A 197 17.48 -13.22 -28.17
CA GLY A 197 18.81 -13.76 -28.44
C GLY A 197 19.80 -13.51 -27.29
N THR A 198 20.89 -14.27 -27.29
CA THR A 198 22.05 -14.00 -26.45
C THR A 198 23.10 -13.26 -27.28
N TYR A 199 23.49 -12.08 -26.83
CA TYR A 199 24.45 -11.19 -27.47
C TYR A 199 25.75 -11.21 -26.64
N PRO A 200 26.76 -12.02 -27.02
CA PRO A 200 28.00 -12.17 -26.28
C PRO A 200 28.97 -11.02 -26.56
N GLU A 201 28.60 -9.82 -26.12
CA GLU A 201 29.31 -8.57 -26.38
C GLU A 201 29.27 -7.65 -25.15
N ASN A 202 30.21 -6.69 -25.09
CA ASN A 202 30.12 -5.57 -24.14
C ASN A 202 29.50 -4.38 -24.87
N VAL A 203 28.56 -3.69 -24.22
CA VAL A 203 27.90 -2.52 -24.80
C VAL A 203 28.40 -1.25 -24.12
N THR A 204 28.96 -0.32 -24.88
CA THR A 204 29.41 0.99 -24.41
C THR A 204 28.61 2.07 -25.12
N VAL A 205 27.86 2.85 -24.34
CA VAL A 205 27.20 4.08 -24.79
C VAL A 205 28.17 5.23 -24.55
N ALA A 206 28.61 5.89 -25.61
CA ALA A 206 29.59 6.98 -25.55
C ALA A 206 29.02 8.23 -24.88
N SER A 207 29.89 9.13 -24.44
CA SER A 207 29.48 10.45 -23.96
C SER A 207 28.91 11.28 -25.12
N GLY A 208 27.88 12.08 -24.83
CA GLY A 208 27.17 12.86 -25.85
C GLY A 208 26.25 12.03 -26.76
N LEU A 209 25.93 10.79 -26.38
CA LEU A 209 24.80 10.03 -26.91
C LEU A 209 23.72 9.96 -25.84
N ASP A 210 22.78 10.90 -25.89
CA ASP A 210 21.81 11.13 -24.84
C ASP A 210 20.43 10.54 -25.16
N ASN A 211 19.65 10.20 -24.13
CA ASN A 211 18.30 9.64 -24.21
C ASN A 211 18.17 8.33 -25.02
N LEU A 212 19.27 7.58 -25.18
CA LEU A 212 19.25 6.30 -25.87
C LEU A 212 18.36 5.29 -25.11
N THR A 213 17.43 4.65 -25.82
CA THR A 213 16.63 3.54 -25.29
C THR A 213 17.08 2.22 -25.90
N ILE A 214 17.44 1.24 -25.07
CA ILE A 214 17.62 -0.16 -25.48
C ILE A 214 16.47 -0.97 -24.89
N MET A 215 15.63 -1.55 -25.76
CA MET A 215 14.47 -2.33 -25.35
C MET A 215 14.40 -3.67 -26.07
N ALA A 216 14.02 -4.73 -25.36
CA ALA A 216 13.72 -6.00 -26.01
C ALA A 216 12.37 -5.97 -26.75
N THR A 217 12.25 -6.77 -27.81
CA THR A 217 10.94 -7.07 -28.43
C THR A 217 10.26 -8.31 -27.82
N GLY A 218 11.02 -9.12 -27.09
CA GLY A 218 10.53 -10.24 -26.27
C GLY A 218 10.66 -9.95 -24.77
N THR A 219 10.73 -11.02 -23.98
CA THR A 219 10.91 -10.90 -22.52
C THR A 219 12.39 -10.71 -22.14
N ALA A 220 12.65 -10.25 -20.91
CA ALA A 220 14.01 -10.14 -20.37
C ALA A 220 14.75 -11.49 -20.38
N ALA A 221 14.07 -12.60 -20.11
CA ALA A 221 14.67 -13.94 -20.12
C ALA A 221 15.13 -14.38 -21.53
N GLU A 222 14.53 -13.83 -22.57
CA GLU A 222 14.80 -14.17 -23.96
C GLU A 222 15.86 -13.28 -24.61
N THR A 223 16.13 -12.09 -24.04
CA THR A 223 17.05 -11.09 -24.61
C THR A 223 18.19 -10.80 -23.63
N ILE A 224 19.37 -11.36 -23.91
CA ILE A 224 20.48 -11.42 -22.95
C ILE A 224 21.71 -10.70 -23.51
N ILE A 225 22.23 -9.70 -22.80
CA ILE A 225 23.56 -9.14 -23.00
C ILE A 225 24.55 -9.94 -22.16
N GLY A 226 25.29 -10.83 -22.83
CA GLY A 226 26.23 -11.77 -22.23
C GLY A 226 27.65 -11.24 -22.20
N GLY A 227 27.87 -10.10 -21.52
CA GLY A 227 29.15 -9.37 -21.44
C GLY A 227 30.38 -10.27 -21.39
N THR A 228 31.49 -9.91 -22.03
CA THR A 228 32.72 -10.72 -22.13
C THR A 228 33.62 -10.58 -20.89
N SER A 229 34.64 -11.44 -20.75
CA SER A 229 35.50 -11.44 -19.54
C SER A 229 36.37 -10.18 -19.44
N GLY A 230 36.43 -9.59 -18.23
CA GLY A 230 37.40 -8.54 -17.90
C GLY A 230 36.95 -7.10 -18.13
N ALA A 231 35.67 -6.87 -18.45
CA ALA A 231 35.08 -5.54 -18.60
C ALA A 231 33.59 -5.55 -18.19
N ASP A 232 33.01 -4.35 -18.04
CA ASP A 232 31.58 -4.18 -17.81
C ASP A 232 30.78 -4.74 -19.00
N ALA A 233 29.69 -5.46 -18.69
CA ALA A 233 28.79 -5.96 -19.72
C ALA A 233 28.08 -4.79 -20.44
N VAL A 234 27.74 -3.75 -19.68
CA VAL A 234 27.19 -2.50 -20.21
C VAL A 234 27.84 -1.32 -19.49
N SER A 235 28.33 -0.34 -20.24
CA SER A 235 28.93 0.90 -19.72
C SER A 235 28.25 2.12 -20.35
N ILE A 236 27.70 3.01 -19.54
CA ILE A 236 26.90 4.15 -19.98
C ILE A 236 27.62 5.46 -19.65
N ASN A 237 27.95 6.24 -20.67
CA ASN A 237 28.59 7.56 -20.54
C ASN A 237 27.70 8.73 -20.96
N GLY A 238 26.58 8.47 -21.65
CA GLY A 238 25.57 9.48 -22.02
C GLY A 238 24.45 9.61 -20.99
N THR A 239 23.68 10.71 -21.01
CA THR A 239 22.57 10.95 -20.07
C THR A 239 21.23 10.44 -20.60
N GLY A 240 20.24 10.23 -19.74
CA GLY A 240 18.87 9.85 -20.15
C GLY A 240 18.70 8.41 -20.62
N PHE A 241 19.68 7.53 -20.34
CA PHE A 241 19.66 6.16 -20.83
C PHE A 241 18.45 5.36 -20.28
N THR A 242 17.81 4.57 -21.15
CA THR A 242 16.74 3.65 -20.75
C THR A 242 17.05 2.21 -21.17
N LEU A 243 16.95 1.28 -20.21
CA LEU A 243 16.96 -0.17 -20.45
C LEU A 243 15.58 -0.75 -20.13
N ASP A 244 14.99 -1.49 -21.08
CA ASP A 244 13.67 -2.10 -20.89
C ASP A 244 13.65 -3.57 -21.34
N SER A 245 13.25 -4.45 -20.43
CA SER A 245 12.99 -5.86 -20.73
C SER A 245 14.22 -6.63 -21.23
N VAL A 246 15.43 -6.32 -20.71
CA VAL A 246 16.69 -6.98 -21.10
C VAL A 246 17.32 -7.67 -19.89
N THR A 247 17.97 -8.82 -20.10
CA THR A 247 18.87 -9.43 -19.11
C THR A 247 20.32 -9.01 -19.36
N ILE A 248 21.00 -8.48 -18.34
CA ILE A 248 22.45 -8.25 -18.35
C ILE A 248 23.13 -9.32 -17.50
N LYS A 249 24.08 -10.05 -18.08
CA LYS A 249 24.98 -10.96 -17.36
C LYS A 249 26.34 -10.29 -17.14
N GLY A 250 26.57 -9.78 -15.93
CA GLY A 250 27.76 -9.02 -15.56
C GLY A 250 27.41 -7.63 -15.01
N THR A 251 28.41 -6.75 -14.96
CA THR A 251 28.26 -5.39 -14.42
C THR A 251 27.65 -4.44 -15.45
N LEU A 252 26.65 -3.67 -15.02
CA LEU A 252 26.20 -2.43 -15.64
C LEU A 252 26.83 -1.25 -14.89
N THR A 253 27.55 -0.38 -15.59
CA THR A 253 28.15 0.82 -15.00
C THR A 253 27.57 2.07 -15.64
N LEU A 254 27.09 3.00 -14.81
CA LEU A 254 26.74 4.36 -15.19
C LEU A 254 27.94 5.25 -14.79
N GLN A 255 28.69 5.75 -15.77
CA GLN A 255 29.88 6.56 -15.54
C GLN A 255 29.52 8.03 -15.25
N SER A 256 30.51 8.83 -14.79
CA SER A 256 30.35 10.27 -14.56
C SER A 256 29.95 11.00 -15.85
N GLY A 257 28.81 11.71 -15.84
CA GLY A 257 28.20 12.36 -17.01
C GLY A 257 26.88 11.73 -17.47
N ALA A 258 26.57 10.51 -17.04
CA ALA A 258 25.28 9.87 -17.25
C ALA A 258 24.22 10.36 -16.24
N ASP A 259 23.82 11.64 -16.31
CA ASP A 259 23.07 12.31 -15.23
C ASP A 259 21.78 11.59 -14.81
N THR A 260 21.11 10.90 -15.73
CA THR A 260 19.89 10.14 -15.46
C THR A 260 19.90 8.78 -16.15
N ALA A 261 19.38 7.74 -15.49
CA ALA A 261 19.17 6.42 -16.08
C ALA A 261 17.88 5.77 -15.57
N THR A 262 17.16 5.11 -16.46
CA THR A 262 15.96 4.31 -16.15
C THR A 262 16.20 2.85 -16.53
N ILE A 263 16.04 1.96 -15.56
CA ILE A 263 16.02 0.51 -15.77
C ILE A 263 14.61 0.05 -15.43
N LYS A 264 14.01 -0.76 -16.31
CA LYS A 264 12.68 -1.32 -16.06
C LYS A 264 12.51 -2.70 -16.67
N ASN A 265 11.70 -3.53 -16.00
CA ASN A 265 11.34 -4.88 -16.43
C ASN A 265 12.56 -5.76 -16.76
N SER A 266 13.74 -5.41 -16.26
CA SER A 266 15.02 -5.97 -16.68
C SER A 266 15.60 -6.86 -15.60
N THR A 267 16.53 -7.74 -15.98
CA THR A 267 17.24 -8.61 -15.03
C THR A 267 18.73 -8.32 -15.07
N LEU A 268 19.34 -8.01 -13.93
CA LEU A 268 20.79 -7.94 -13.81
C LEU A 268 21.23 -9.14 -13.00
N THR A 269 22.17 -9.91 -13.54
CA THR A 269 22.63 -11.14 -12.90
C THR A 269 24.10 -11.40 -13.11
N LYS A 270 24.70 -12.15 -12.19
CA LYS A 270 26.13 -12.48 -12.21
C LYS A 270 26.51 -13.34 -13.43
N ARG A 271 27.73 -13.12 -13.95
CA ARG A 271 28.28 -13.81 -15.12
C ARG A 271 28.90 -15.20 -14.80
N SER A 272 29.57 -15.38 -13.66
CA SER A 272 30.15 -16.66 -13.17
C SER A 272 30.78 -16.55 -11.76
N SER A 273 30.95 -17.69 -11.07
CA SER A 273 31.06 -17.87 -9.61
C SER A 273 32.44 -17.75 -8.92
N SER A 274 33.35 -16.86 -9.35
CA SER A 274 34.71 -16.81 -8.73
C SER A 274 35.21 -15.43 -8.26
N SER A 275 34.48 -14.35 -8.48
CA SER A 275 34.85 -13.00 -7.99
C SER A 275 33.61 -12.19 -7.62
N GLY A 276 33.75 -11.30 -6.65
CA GLY A 276 32.67 -10.40 -6.22
C GLY A 276 32.30 -9.44 -7.35
N VAL A 277 31.00 -9.28 -7.61
CA VAL A 277 30.48 -8.43 -8.71
C VAL A 277 29.57 -7.36 -8.14
N THR A 278 29.81 -6.10 -8.53
CA THR A 278 28.77 -5.06 -8.43
C THR A 278 27.92 -5.12 -9.70
N LEU A 279 26.65 -5.48 -9.60
CA LEU A 279 25.78 -5.63 -10.78
C LEU A 279 25.40 -4.28 -11.39
N LEU A 280 25.24 -3.25 -10.56
CA LEU A 280 25.00 -1.88 -11.00
C LEU A 280 25.87 -0.88 -10.23
N THR A 281 26.76 -0.15 -10.91
CA THR A 281 27.50 0.96 -10.32
C THR A 281 26.99 2.28 -10.89
N SER A 282 26.55 3.21 -10.05
CA SER A 282 26.17 4.57 -10.49
C SER A 282 27.16 5.63 -10.02
N SER A 283 27.91 6.18 -10.96
CA SER A 283 28.82 7.31 -10.79
C SER A 283 28.19 8.65 -11.25
N SER A 284 26.89 8.65 -11.62
CA SER A 284 26.09 9.81 -12.01
C SER A 284 24.68 9.81 -11.36
N ILE A 285 23.95 10.92 -11.47
CA ILE A 285 23.28 11.56 -10.32
C ILE A 285 21.78 11.19 -10.12
N SER A 286 21.10 10.44 -11.00
CA SER A 286 19.73 9.96 -10.72
C SER A 286 19.35 8.64 -11.40
N LEU A 287 19.21 7.58 -10.61
CA LEU A 287 18.79 6.24 -11.05
C LEU A 287 17.31 5.97 -10.73
N THR A 288 16.55 5.51 -11.72
CA THR A 288 15.21 4.93 -11.50
C THR A 288 15.21 3.46 -11.90
N MET A 289 14.73 2.60 -11.00
CA MET A 289 14.52 1.17 -11.25
C MET A 289 13.06 0.80 -10.99
N THR A 290 12.45 0.02 -11.88
CA THR A 290 11.04 -0.40 -11.75
C THR A 290 10.77 -1.78 -12.32
N ASN A 291 10.20 -2.67 -11.51
CA ASN A 291 9.87 -4.05 -11.90
C ASN A 291 11.09 -4.86 -12.36
N ASP A 292 12.27 -4.54 -11.83
CA ASP A 292 13.51 -5.21 -12.17
C ASP A 292 13.78 -6.41 -11.25
N THR A 293 14.67 -7.29 -11.69
CA THR A 293 15.25 -8.35 -10.88
C THR A 293 16.76 -8.16 -10.78
N ILE A 294 17.27 -8.10 -9.57
CA ILE A 294 18.70 -8.14 -9.26
C ILE A 294 18.98 -9.50 -8.64
N ASP A 295 19.82 -10.29 -9.28
CA ASP A 295 20.11 -11.66 -8.89
C ASP A 295 21.62 -11.83 -8.75
N THR A 296 22.12 -11.77 -7.52
CA THR A 296 23.56 -11.84 -7.26
C THR A 296 24.14 -13.23 -7.49
N GLN A 297 23.31 -14.30 -7.48
CA GLN A 297 23.70 -15.72 -7.53
C GLN A 297 24.71 -16.13 -6.43
N SER A 298 24.74 -17.41 -6.07
CA SER A 298 25.65 -17.90 -5.02
C SER A 298 27.12 -17.80 -5.42
N GLY A 299 27.99 -17.43 -4.47
CA GLY A 299 29.42 -17.28 -4.70
C GLY A 299 30.25 -17.32 -3.42
N THR A 300 31.56 -17.55 -3.58
CA THR A 300 32.55 -17.61 -2.47
C THR A 300 33.08 -16.24 -2.03
N VAL A 301 32.50 -15.15 -2.54
CA VAL A 301 33.02 -13.78 -2.55
C VAL A 301 31.87 -12.79 -2.58
N THR A 302 32.07 -11.59 -2.03
CA THR A 302 31.02 -10.60 -1.78
C THR A 302 30.48 -9.97 -3.07
N ASP A 303 29.17 -10.10 -3.32
CA ASP A 303 28.47 -9.45 -4.42
C ASP A 303 27.70 -8.20 -3.94
N THR A 304 27.52 -7.21 -4.81
CA THR A 304 26.73 -6.01 -4.57
C THR A 304 25.71 -5.86 -5.68
N GLY A 305 24.42 -5.76 -5.35
CA GLY A 305 23.39 -5.55 -6.36
C GLY A 305 23.52 -4.19 -7.04
N VAL A 306 23.36 -3.13 -6.25
CA VAL A 306 23.35 -1.73 -6.67
C VAL A 306 24.28 -0.94 -5.76
N LYS A 307 25.19 -0.19 -6.36
CA LYS A 307 26.14 0.69 -5.67
C LYS A 307 25.97 2.12 -6.17
N LEU A 308 25.63 3.03 -5.26
CA LEU A 308 25.62 4.47 -5.51
C LEU A 308 27.00 5.02 -5.14
N ALA A 309 27.85 5.17 -6.15
CA ALA A 309 29.28 5.45 -6.01
C ALA A 309 29.62 6.96 -5.98
N ALA A 310 28.77 7.82 -6.54
CA ALA A 310 29.04 9.26 -6.65
C ALA A 310 28.39 10.09 -5.54
N ALA A 311 29.08 11.17 -5.14
CA ALA A 311 28.53 12.24 -4.32
C ALA A 311 27.27 12.83 -4.97
N GLY A 312 26.19 12.94 -4.19
CA GLY A 312 24.92 13.49 -4.63
C GLY A 312 24.04 12.52 -5.43
N ALA A 313 24.48 11.28 -5.68
CA ALA A 313 23.68 10.33 -6.44
C ALA A 313 22.35 10.02 -5.74
N THR A 314 21.27 10.06 -6.52
CA THR A 314 19.92 9.74 -6.07
C THR A 314 19.45 8.43 -6.71
N ALA A 315 18.69 7.63 -5.98
CA ALA A 315 18.09 6.42 -6.52
C ALA A 315 16.63 6.25 -6.05
N LYS A 316 15.76 5.91 -7.00
CA LYS A 316 14.39 5.48 -6.76
C LYS A 316 14.22 4.05 -7.25
N ILE A 317 14.09 3.13 -6.30
CA ILE A 317 13.96 1.70 -6.54
C ILE A 317 12.54 1.31 -6.16
N THR A 318 11.75 0.85 -7.12
CA THR A 318 10.34 0.51 -6.89
C THR A 318 10.00 -0.85 -7.49
N SER A 319 9.34 -1.73 -6.74
CA SER A 319 8.96 -3.06 -7.25
C SER A 319 10.14 -3.88 -7.78
N VAL A 320 11.33 -3.72 -7.20
CA VAL A 320 12.50 -4.50 -7.59
C VAL A 320 12.61 -5.74 -6.72
N THR A 321 12.92 -6.88 -7.33
CA THR A 321 13.20 -8.13 -6.62
C THR A 321 14.70 -8.34 -6.54
N PHE A 322 15.24 -8.38 -5.33
CA PHE A 322 16.62 -8.69 -5.01
C PHE A 322 16.70 -10.13 -4.50
N LYS A 323 17.34 -11.01 -5.27
CA LYS A 323 17.65 -12.38 -4.90
C LYS A 323 19.11 -12.44 -4.46
N LEU A 324 19.31 -12.77 -3.18
CA LEU A 324 20.56 -12.62 -2.46
C LEU A 324 21.06 -13.98 -2.00
N ASP A 325 21.80 -14.65 -2.86
CA ASP A 325 22.34 -15.97 -2.56
C ASP A 325 23.73 -15.84 -1.91
N GLY A 326 23.83 -16.16 -0.63
CA GLY A 326 25.09 -16.32 0.12
C GLY A 326 25.40 -17.79 0.37
N ASP A 327 26.61 -18.10 0.85
CA ASP A 327 26.91 -19.44 1.40
C ASP A 327 26.54 -19.42 2.90
N PRO A 328 25.63 -20.27 3.41
CA PRO A 328 25.16 -20.27 4.80
C PRO A 328 26.22 -20.56 5.89
N GLY A 329 27.53 -20.55 5.56
CA GLY A 329 28.64 -20.83 6.45
C GLY A 329 29.77 -19.78 6.56
N MET A 330 29.70 -18.65 5.86
CA MET A 330 30.76 -17.62 5.89
C MET A 330 30.63 -16.67 7.10
N VAL A 331 31.24 -17.02 8.23
CA VAL A 331 31.20 -16.27 9.50
C VAL A 331 32.35 -15.27 9.73
N SER A 332 33.15 -14.91 8.72
CA SER A 332 34.28 -13.98 8.91
C SER A 332 34.09 -12.63 8.22
N ASP A 333 33.65 -11.66 9.03
CA ASP A 333 33.72 -10.21 8.86
C ASP A 333 34.87 -9.70 7.94
N LYS A 334 34.51 -8.99 6.86
CA LYS A 334 35.15 -7.74 6.41
C LYS A 334 34.43 -7.13 5.20
N ALA A 335 33.84 -5.96 5.42
CA ALA A 335 33.28 -5.02 4.44
C ALA A 335 31.86 -5.34 3.90
N ILE A 336 30.86 -5.05 4.75
CA ILE A 336 29.54 -4.51 4.40
C ILE A 336 29.00 -5.02 3.05
N GLU A 337 28.52 -6.27 3.05
CA GLU A 337 27.68 -6.78 1.97
C GLU A 337 26.38 -5.99 2.02
N THR A 338 26.16 -5.19 1.00
CA THR A 338 24.95 -4.42 0.91
C THR A 338 24.47 -4.48 -0.51
N THR A 339 23.27 -5.01 -0.68
CA THR A 339 22.61 -5.08 -1.97
C THR A 339 22.34 -3.71 -2.56
N VAL A 340 22.02 -2.72 -1.74
CA VAL A 340 21.96 -1.30 -2.13
C VAL A 340 22.94 -0.49 -1.30
N ALA A 341 24.17 -0.36 -1.78
CA ALA A 341 25.27 0.31 -1.09
C ALA A 341 25.29 1.83 -1.39
N LEU A 342 25.29 2.65 -0.35
CA LEU A 342 25.54 4.09 -0.44
C LEU A 342 26.95 4.39 0.06
N THR A 343 27.71 5.19 -0.71
CA THR A 343 29.16 5.35 -0.50
C THR A 343 29.58 6.79 -0.18
N THR A 344 28.69 7.79 -0.27
CA THR A 344 29.09 9.21 -0.09
C THR A 344 28.10 10.05 0.71
N ALA A 345 28.60 11.17 1.25
CA ALA A 345 27.95 12.03 2.23
C ALA A 345 26.71 12.84 1.75
N THR A 346 26.17 12.56 0.56
CA THR A 346 25.11 13.37 -0.07
C THR A 346 24.11 12.55 -0.87
N ASN A 347 24.15 11.21 -0.78
CA ASN A 347 23.22 10.36 -1.51
C ASN A 347 21.78 10.46 -0.97
N SER A 348 20.80 10.21 -1.85
CA SER A 348 19.38 10.06 -1.49
C SER A 348 18.83 8.76 -2.05
N LEU A 349 18.05 8.03 -1.24
CA LEU A 349 17.53 6.72 -1.63
C LEU A 349 16.06 6.60 -1.23
N VAL A 350 15.25 6.22 -2.21
CA VAL A 350 13.86 5.80 -2.01
C VAL A 350 13.71 4.36 -2.47
N VAL A 351 13.38 3.46 -1.56
CA VAL A 351 13.01 2.07 -1.84
C VAL A 351 11.54 1.87 -1.49
N ALA A 352 10.75 1.42 -2.45
CA ALA A 352 9.33 1.17 -2.27
C ALA A 352 8.93 -0.17 -2.90
N THR A 353 7.97 -0.87 -2.30
CA THR A 353 7.33 -2.07 -2.89
C THR A 353 8.31 -3.15 -3.37
N SER A 354 9.53 -3.17 -2.84
CA SER A 354 10.61 -4.03 -3.32
C SER A 354 10.77 -5.22 -2.40
N THR A 355 11.34 -6.31 -2.92
CA THR A 355 11.49 -7.57 -2.19
C THR A 355 12.96 -7.94 -2.14
N PHE A 356 13.48 -8.20 -0.94
CA PHE A 356 14.83 -8.67 -0.67
C PHE A 356 14.73 -10.05 -0.02
N THR A 357 15.22 -11.08 -0.71
CA THR A 357 15.10 -12.47 -0.28
C THR A 357 16.40 -13.22 -0.52
N GLY A 358 16.76 -14.12 0.40
CA GLY A 358 17.88 -15.04 0.24
C GLY A 358 18.66 -15.18 1.55
N ASP A 359 19.77 -15.93 1.54
CA ASP A 359 20.61 -16.25 2.69
C ASP A 359 21.91 -15.42 2.75
N GLY A 360 22.06 -14.42 1.87
CA GLY A 360 23.17 -13.47 1.86
C GLY A 360 23.21 -12.47 3.03
N THR A 361 24.35 -11.80 3.26
CA THR A 361 24.61 -11.12 4.54
C THR A 361 24.07 -9.67 4.65
N GLY A 362 23.42 -9.10 3.62
CA GLY A 362 22.83 -7.76 3.76
C GLY A 362 21.87 -7.24 2.68
N GLY A 363 20.79 -6.58 3.12
CA GLY A 363 19.83 -5.83 2.30
C GLY A 363 20.34 -4.42 1.95
N ILE A 364 19.93 -3.40 2.69
CA ILE A 364 20.28 -1.98 2.45
C ILE A 364 21.27 -1.49 3.50
N GLY A 365 22.26 -0.67 3.13
CA GLY A 365 23.41 -0.41 3.99
C GLY A 365 24.39 0.65 3.48
N TYR A 366 25.24 1.14 4.38
CA TYR A 366 26.25 2.17 4.12
C TYR A 366 27.66 1.62 4.31
N SER A 367 28.52 1.74 3.30
CA SER A 367 29.91 1.25 3.39
C SER A 367 30.82 2.16 4.21
N ASP A 368 30.52 3.46 4.28
CA ASP A 368 31.40 4.49 4.86
C ASP A 368 30.60 5.50 5.71
N ALA A 369 31.27 6.25 6.59
CA ALA A 369 30.66 7.32 7.39
C ALA A 369 30.20 8.47 6.48
N VAL A 370 28.89 8.74 6.42
CA VAL A 370 28.31 9.65 5.42
C VAL A 370 27.26 10.60 6.01
N GLY A 371 27.34 11.88 5.64
CA GLY A 371 26.13 12.74 5.58
C GLY A 371 25.13 12.12 4.60
N SER A 372 23.83 12.29 4.69
CA SER A 372 22.95 11.89 3.57
C SER A 372 21.67 12.70 3.59
N VAL A 373 21.07 12.93 2.43
CA VAL A 373 19.80 13.64 2.34
C VAL A 373 18.70 12.59 2.11
N GLY A 374 17.94 12.28 3.16
CA GLY A 374 16.68 11.53 3.14
C GLY A 374 16.74 10.10 2.58
N VAL A 375 16.78 9.10 3.47
CA VAL A 375 16.50 7.70 3.10
C VAL A 375 15.04 7.39 3.41
N VAL A 376 14.32 6.84 2.43
CA VAL A 376 12.94 6.38 2.62
C VAL A 376 12.84 4.93 2.16
N ILE A 377 12.64 4.01 3.09
CA ILE A 377 12.44 2.59 2.82
C ILE A 377 11.01 2.27 3.25
N LYS A 378 10.14 1.97 2.28
CA LYS A 378 8.73 1.73 2.58
C LYS A 378 8.12 0.57 1.84
N THR A 379 7.07 0.00 2.44
CA THR A 379 6.20 -1.02 1.80
C THR A 379 6.98 -2.17 1.16
N SER A 380 8.17 -2.48 1.67
CA SER A 380 9.10 -3.45 1.08
C SER A 380 9.23 -4.67 1.98
N THR A 381 9.64 -5.80 1.41
CA THR A 381 9.80 -7.08 2.11
C THR A 381 11.28 -7.42 2.21
N PHE A 382 11.72 -7.83 3.40
CA PHE A 382 13.05 -8.33 3.70
C PHE A 382 12.89 -9.68 4.38
N ASP A 383 13.32 -10.77 3.76
CA ASP A 383 13.14 -12.11 4.29
C ASP A 383 14.44 -12.92 4.22
N GLN A 384 14.75 -13.63 5.31
CA GLN A 384 15.89 -14.56 5.45
C GLN A 384 17.29 -13.94 5.40
N LEU A 385 17.41 -12.62 5.48
CA LEU A 385 18.69 -11.90 5.42
C LEU A 385 19.48 -11.96 6.73
N GLU A 386 20.81 -11.82 6.69
CA GLU A 386 21.58 -11.60 7.94
C GLU A 386 21.28 -10.20 8.51
N LYS A 387 21.33 -9.16 7.66
CA LYS A 387 20.93 -7.79 7.98
C LYS A 387 19.95 -7.27 6.95
N ALA A 388 18.80 -6.75 7.38
CA ALA A 388 17.84 -6.16 6.44
C ALA A 388 18.22 -4.73 6.08
N ILE A 389 18.50 -3.90 7.10
CA ILE A 389 18.76 -2.46 6.94
C ILE A 389 19.87 -2.05 7.92
N ASP A 390 20.99 -1.54 7.41
CA ASP A 390 22.13 -1.07 8.20
C ASP A 390 22.42 0.42 7.92
N ILE A 391 21.87 1.30 8.76
CA ILE A 391 22.11 2.74 8.70
C ILE A 391 23.05 3.23 9.81
N ASN A 392 23.96 2.35 10.29
CA ASN A 392 24.88 2.69 11.39
C ASN A 392 25.85 3.83 11.08
N ASN A 393 26.28 3.96 9.83
CA ASN A 393 27.28 4.94 9.40
C ASN A 393 26.66 6.20 8.78
N ALA A 394 25.34 6.34 8.79
CA ALA A 394 24.67 7.55 8.32
C ALA A 394 24.73 8.65 9.39
N ALA A 395 24.68 9.91 8.94
CA ALA A 395 24.58 11.09 9.81
C ALA A 395 23.22 11.81 9.64
N SER A 396 22.14 11.13 9.25
CA SER A 396 20.94 11.79 8.68
C SER A 396 19.60 11.07 8.85
N LYS A 397 18.50 11.77 8.48
CA LYS A 397 17.11 11.32 8.62
C LYS A 397 16.81 10.11 7.73
N ALA A 398 16.23 9.06 8.31
CA ALA A 398 15.73 7.91 7.58
C ALA A 398 14.29 7.60 8.01
N THR A 399 13.46 7.19 7.06
CA THR A 399 12.11 6.70 7.31
C THR A 399 12.02 5.25 6.84
N ILE A 400 11.84 4.34 7.79
CA ILE A 400 11.66 2.91 7.57
C ILE A 400 10.20 2.62 7.93
N GLN A 401 9.34 2.52 6.93
CA GLN A 401 7.89 2.54 7.14
C GLN A 401 7.14 1.41 6.43
N ALA A 402 6.24 0.73 7.12
CA ALA A 402 5.34 -0.25 6.49
C ALA A 402 6.06 -1.41 5.78
N ASN A 403 7.27 -1.77 6.21
CA ASN A 403 8.01 -2.89 5.65
C ASN A 403 7.66 -4.19 6.37
N THR A 404 7.86 -5.32 5.70
CA THR A 404 7.82 -6.66 6.31
C THR A 404 9.23 -7.18 6.42
N ILE A 405 9.71 -7.43 7.64
CA ILE A 405 11.08 -7.86 7.95
C ILE A 405 11.00 -9.16 8.72
N THR A 406 11.32 -10.28 8.04
CA THR A 406 11.06 -11.61 8.54
C THR A 406 12.27 -12.53 8.48
N ASN A 407 12.29 -13.51 9.40
CA ASN A 407 13.19 -14.65 9.39
C ASN A 407 14.68 -14.32 9.23
N SER A 408 15.10 -13.10 9.59
CA SER A 408 16.49 -12.70 9.47
C SER A 408 17.34 -13.49 10.47
N VAL A 409 18.43 -14.10 10.01
CA VAL A 409 19.30 -14.95 10.83
C VAL A 409 20.65 -14.28 10.95
N LEU A 410 20.91 -13.63 12.08
CA LEU A 410 22.22 -13.09 12.40
C LEU A 410 23.21 -14.25 12.63
N SER A 411 24.23 -14.38 11.77
CA SER A 411 25.29 -15.40 11.89
C SER A 411 26.55 -14.81 12.58
N GLY A 412 27.18 -15.58 13.48
CA GLY A 412 28.46 -15.24 14.14
C GLY A 412 28.43 -15.14 15.67
N THR A 413 29.55 -15.47 16.33
CA THR A 413 29.72 -15.56 17.80
C THR A 413 29.80 -14.21 18.54
N GLY A 414 29.23 -13.15 17.94
CA GLY A 414 29.29 -11.76 18.42
C GLY A 414 27.92 -11.08 18.48
N ASP A 415 26.84 -11.82 18.77
CA ASP A 415 25.42 -11.44 18.86
C ASP A 415 25.08 -10.09 19.54
N ALA A 416 26.04 -9.49 20.25
CA ALA A 416 25.92 -8.15 20.81
C ALA A 416 26.13 -7.01 19.77
N ALA A 417 26.75 -7.26 18.61
CA ALA A 417 27.18 -6.19 17.70
C ALA A 417 26.18 -5.82 16.60
N LYS A 418 25.30 -6.73 16.15
CA LYS A 418 24.49 -6.55 14.93
C LYS A 418 22.98 -6.58 15.24
N GLY A 419 22.18 -5.73 14.58
CA GLY A 419 20.72 -5.78 14.60
C GLY A 419 20.17 -5.95 13.18
N THR A 420 18.99 -6.57 13.03
CA THR A 420 18.36 -6.76 11.70
C THR A 420 18.09 -5.41 11.03
N VAL A 421 17.60 -4.45 11.82
CA VAL A 421 17.63 -3.02 11.52
C VAL A 421 18.63 -2.37 12.47
N ALA A 422 19.74 -1.87 11.95
CA ALA A 422 20.81 -1.27 12.74
C ALA A 422 20.91 0.24 12.47
N ILE A 423 20.92 1.03 13.54
CA ILE A 423 20.81 2.48 13.51
C ILE A 423 21.94 3.10 14.33
N GLY A 424 22.69 4.00 13.68
CA GLY A 424 23.87 4.68 14.20
C GLY A 424 23.59 5.90 15.04
N ALA A 425 24.60 6.77 15.16
CA ALA A 425 24.51 8.12 15.73
C ALA A 425 23.69 9.11 14.85
N ASN A 426 22.55 8.66 14.33
CA ASN A 426 21.68 9.43 13.44
C ASN A 426 20.75 10.37 14.21
N ALA A 427 20.35 11.46 13.57
CA ALA A 427 19.28 12.34 14.04
C ALA A 427 18.03 12.19 13.16
N GLY A 428 16.86 11.96 13.76
CA GLY A 428 15.57 11.98 13.07
C GLY A 428 15.28 10.74 12.23
N VAL A 429 15.54 9.55 12.79
CA VAL A 429 15.18 8.27 12.18
C VAL A 429 13.82 7.82 12.70
N THR A 430 12.92 7.44 11.79
CA THR A 430 11.63 6.84 12.12
C THR A 430 11.56 5.41 11.61
N VAL A 431 11.18 4.49 12.49
CA VAL A 431 10.90 3.08 12.21
C VAL A 431 9.45 2.85 12.61
N GLU A 432 8.55 2.82 11.63
CA GLU A 432 7.11 2.86 11.90
C GLU A 432 6.28 1.90 11.05
N SER A 433 5.19 1.36 11.60
CA SER A 433 4.27 0.46 10.88
C SER A 433 4.91 -0.79 10.28
N ASN A 434 6.12 -1.17 10.69
CA ASN A 434 6.77 -2.35 10.14
C ASN A 434 6.23 -3.61 10.82
N THR A 435 6.12 -4.69 10.06
CA THR A 435 5.93 -6.06 10.58
C THR A 435 7.30 -6.68 10.72
N ILE A 436 7.74 -6.96 11.95
CA ILE A 436 9.08 -7.44 12.27
C ILE A 436 8.92 -8.77 13.01
N LYS A 437 9.17 -9.90 12.33
CA LYS A 437 8.76 -11.21 12.86
C LYS A 437 9.78 -12.32 12.64
N GLY A 438 9.96 -13.17 13.66
CA GLY A 438 10.76 -14.40 13.54
C GLY A 438 12.27 -14.16 13.40
N ASN A 439 12.76 -12.94 13.63
CA ASN A 439 14.17 -12.60 13.49
C ASN A 439 15.00 -13.13 14.67
N LYS A 440 16.23 -13.56 14.38
CA LYS A 440 17.22 -14.00 15.36
C LYS A 440 18.16 -12.84 15.70
N GLY A 441 18.56 -12.72 16.97
CA GLY A 441 19.25 -11.56 17.53
C GLY A 441 18.32 -10.37 17.81
N PHE A 442 18.87 -9.16 17.84
CA PHE A 442 18.11 -7.92 18.06
C PHE A 442 17.46 -7.43 16.76
N SER A 443 16.14 -7.29 16.75
CA SER A 443 15.42 -6.89 15.53
C SER A 443 15.67 -5.43 15.17
N VAL A 444 15.66 -4.53 16.16
CA VAL A 444 16.08 -3.13 15.99
C VAL A 444 17.17 -2.79 16.99
N LYS A 445 18.30 -2.27 16.52
CA LYS A 445 19.43 -1.86 17.34
C LYS A 445 19.77 -0.39 17.09
N VAL A 446 19.83 0.41 18.16
CA VAL A 446 20.25 1.82 18.13
C VAL A 446 21.53 1.98 18.94
N THR A 447 22.58 2.53 18.35
CA THR A 447 23.91 2.64 18.98
C THR A 447 24.17 3.98 19.68
N ALA A 448 23.53 5.06 19.23
CA ALA A 448 23.68 6.41 19.79
C ALA A 448 22.49 7.32 19.41
N ASN A 449 22.33 8.44 20.12
CA ASN A 449 21.24 9.42 19.92
C ASN A 449 19.84 8.77 20.01
N GLY A 450 19.63 7.91 21.02
CA GLY A 450 18.36 7.18 21.19
C GLY A 450 17.13 8.09 21.24
N ASP A 451 17.27 9.30 21.78
CA ASP A 451 16.23 10.34 21.85
C ASP A 451 15.80 10.89 20.49
N LYS A 452 16.62 10.69 19.45
CA LYS A 452 16.36 11.14 18.06
C LYS A 452 15.91 10.03 17.13
N VAL A 453 15.77 8.81 17.66
CA VAL A 453 15.24 7.66 16.93
C VAL A 453 13.87 7.32 17.48
N LEU A 454 12.96 7.03 16.58
CA LEU A 454 11.61 6.66 16.90
C LEU A 454 11.29 5.29 16.35
N VAL A 455 10.84 4.39 17.21
CA VAL A 455 10.43 3.04 16.82
C VAL A 455 8.99 2.84 17.26
N ASN A 456 8.02 3.39 16.54
CA ASN A 456 6.61 3.42 16.99
C ASN A 456 5.65 2.75 16.01
N GLY A 457 4.58 2.14 16.53
CA GLY A 457 3.53 1.61 15.66
C GLY A 457 3.92 0.35 14.88
N ASN A 458 5.02 -0.32 15.23
CA ASN A 458 5.47 -1.56 14.61
C ASN A 458 4.81 -2.78 15.28
N SER A 459 4.86 -3.91 14.59
CA SER A 459 4.42 -5.20 15.10
C SER A 459 5.60 -6.15 15.18
N PHE A 460 6.12 -6.30 16.39
CA PHE A 460 7.14 -7.27 16.75
C PHE A 460 6.45 -8.57 17.17
N SER A 461 6.88 -9.72 16.65
CA SER A 461 6.40 -11.02 17.15
C SER A 461 7.38 -12.16 16.88
N GLY A 462 7.57 -13.03 17.88
CA GLY A 462 8.38 -14.25 17.72
C GLY A 462 9.85 -13.97 17.41
N ASN A 463 10.34 -12.78 17.72
CA ASN A 463 11.76 -12.45 17.58
C ASN A 463 12.50 -12.89 18.85
N THR A 464 13.76 -13.32 18.72
CA THR A 464 14.53 -13.71 19.91
C THR A 464 14.84 -12.52 20.82
N LYS A 465 15.07 -11.34 20.23
CA LYS A 465 15.18 -10.07 20.93
C LYS A 465 14.51 -8.98 20.08
N GLY A 466 13.66 -8.17 20.69
CA GLY A 466 12.90 -7.12 20.03
C GLY A 466 13.79 -5.93 19.69
N LEU A 467 14.18 -5.16 20.70
CA LEU A 467 14.95 -3.93 20.48
C LEU A 467 16.00 -3.65 21.56
N ARG A 468 17.10 -3.04 21.10
CA ARG A 468 18.22 -2.62 21.94
C ARG A 468 18.57 -1.17 21.70
N ASN A 469 18.64 -0.43 22.80
CA ASN A 469 19.30 0.85 22.88
C ASN A 469 20.66 0.66 23.58
N GLU A 470 21.77 0.97 22.90
CA GLU A 470 23.11 1.02 23.51
C GLU A 470 23.46 2.41 24.04
N ASP A 471 22.63 3.42 23.73
CA ASP A 471 22.76 4.76 24.30
C ASP A 471 22.21 4.76 25.74
N SER A 472 23.12 4.65 26.71
CA SER A 472 22.78 4.69 28.14
C SER A 472 22.47 6.09 28.66
N VAL A 473 22.67 7.13 27.84
CA VAL A 473 22.41 8.53 28.21
C VAL A 473 21.03 8.95 27.72
N ASN A 474 20.67 8.61 26.49
CA ASN A 474 19.42 9.03 25.85
C ASN A 474 18.44 7.87 25.75
N SER A 475 17.24 8.04 26.33
CA SER A 475 16.18 7.04 26.27
C SER A 475 15.56 6.96 24.87
N LEU A 476 15.51 5.76 24.31
CA LEU A 476 14.90 5.48 23.01
C LEU A 476 13.38 5.42 23.10
N ASN A 477 12.68 6.07 22.17
CA ASN A 477 11.23 6.02 22.11
C ASN A 477 10.73 4.83 21.29
N ALA A 478 10.09 3.87 21.96
CA ALA A 478 9.52 2.68 21.35
C ALA A 478 8.06 2.41 21.79
N LYS A 479 7.23 3.46 21.84
CA LYS A 479 5.82 3.38 22.23
C LYS A 479 4.95 2.84 21.10
N LEU A 480 3.74 2.41 21.45
CA LEU A 480 2.68 2.01 20.51
C LEU A 480 3.06 0.86 19.57
N ASN A 481 4.03 0.05 19.96
CA ASN A 481 4.33 -1.20 19.27
C ASN A 481 3.53 -2.36 19.85
N TRP A 482 3.21 -3.33 19.01
CA TRP A 482 2.85 -4.67 19.45
C TRP A 482 4.14 -5.48 19.66
N TRP A 483 4.21 -6.24 20.75
CA TRP A 483 5.42 -6.99 21.14
C TRP A 483 5.25 -8.50 21.08
N GLY A 484 4.20 -8.99 20.42
CA GLY A 484 3.93 -10.42 20.31
C GLY A 484 3.04 -10.97 21.42
N ASP A 485 2.80 -10.20 22.50
CA ASP A 485 1.93 -10.58 23.61
C ASP A 485 1.22 -9.35 24.22
N ALA A 486 -0.01 -9.55 24.73
CA ALA A 486 -0.84 -8.49 25.32
C ALA A 486 -0.26 -7.88 26.60
N THR A 487 0.66 -8.59 27.25
CA THR A 487 1.42 -8.10 28.42
C THR A 487 2.59 -7.18 28.05
N GLY A 488 2.84 -6.97 26.75
CA GLY A 488 3.91 -6.11 26.26
C GLY A 488 5.29 -6.77 26.25
N PRO A 489 6.35 -5.99 26.02
CA PRO A 489 7.69 -6.53 25.89
C PRO A 489 8.21 -7.01 27.24
N TYR A 490 9.04 -8.04 27.23
CA TYR A 490 9.82 -8.37 28.43
C TYR A 490 10.94 -7.33 28.61
N ASN A 491 10.98 -6.68 29.78
CA ASN A 491 12.11 -5.85 30.21
C ASN A 491 12.35 -6.03 31.71
N ALA A 492 13.58 -6.35 32.11
CA ALA A 492 13.91 -6.70 33.49
C ALA A 492 13.59 -5.59 34.50
N SER A 493 13.83 -4.33 34.13
CA SER A 493 13.73 -3.16 35.02
C SER A 493 12.34 -2.50 35.03
N GLY A 494 11.53 -2.67 33.97
CA GLY A 494 10.29 -1.91 33.75
C GLY A 494 9.05 -2.72 33.34
N ASN A 495 9.20 -4.01 32.99
CA ASN A 495 8.09 -4.93 32.67
C ASN A 495 8.51 -6.42 32.79
N SER A 496 8.94 -6.84 33.98
CA SER A 496 9.50 -8.19 34.20
C SER A 496 8.50 -9.34 34.03
N ALA A 497 7.20 -9.04 34.03
CA ALA A 497 6.12 -9.99 33.76
C ALA A 497 5.68 -10.04 32.28
N GLY A 498 6.23 -9.16 31.42
CA GLY A 498 5.93 -9.13 30.00
C GLY A 498 6.38 -10.43 29.32
N LYS A 499 5.55 -10.97 28.43
CA LYS A 499 5.82 -12.22 27.67
C LYS A 499 6.18 -11.99 26.21
N GLY A 500 6.12 -10.73 25.75
CA GLY A 500 6.49 -10.35 24.40
C GLY A 500 8.00 -10.31 24.19
N ASP A 501 8.40 -9.88 23.00
CA ASP A 501 9.78 -9.79 22.57
C ASP A 501 10.63 -8.93 23.54
N ILE A 502 11.88 -9.35 23.74
CA ILE A 502 12.78 -8.82 24.78
C ILE A 502 13.30 -7.41 24.41
N MET A 503 13.38 -6.54 25.41
CA MET A 503 13.86 -5.16 25.28
C MET A 503 15.02 -4.86 26.24
N SER A 504 15.99 -4.05 25.79
CA SER A 504 17.00 -3.49 26.68
C SER A 504 16.43 -2.42 27.63
N ASP A 505 17.23 -2.02 28.61
CA ASP A 505 16.97 -0.81 29.41
C ASP A 505 17.18 0.46 28.54
N TYR A 506 16.87 1.63 29.12
CA TYR A 506 16.87 2.94 28.45
C TYR A 506 15.96 3.02 27.22
N VAL A 507 14.81 2.34 27.29
CA VAL A 507 13.76 2.40 26.27
C VAL A 507 12.43 2.79 26.92
N THR A 508 11.76 3.78 26.33
CA THR A 508 10.40 4.16 26.68
C THR A 508 9.41 3.41 25.80
N PHE A 509 8.80 2.35 26.33
CA PHE A 509 7.91 1.45 25.56
C PHE A 509 6.43 1.51 25.98
N LYS A 510 6.08 2.28 27.02
CA LYS A 510 4.69 2.48 27.47
C LYS A 510 4.12 3.81 26.93
N PRO A 511 2.87 3.82 26.43
CA PRO A 511 2.00 2.65 26.25
C PRO A 511 2.47 1.75 25.10
N PHE A 512 2.22 0.45 25.22
CA PHE A 512 2.37 -0.54 24.14
C PHE A 512 0.99 -1.06 23.72
N LEU A 513 0.88 -1.70 22.55
CA LEU A 513 -0.38 -2.27 22.09
C LEU A 513 -0.67 -3.58 22.80
N THR A 514 -1.93 -3.80 23.16
CA THR A 514 -2.41 -5.05 23.79
C THR A 514 -2.94 -6.07 22.77
N ALA A 515 -2.93 -5.74 21.48
CA ALA A 515 -3.26 -6.63 20.39
C ALA A 515 -2.44 -6.28 19.14
N ASP A 516 -2.17 -7.27 18.31
CA ASP A 516 -1.53 -7.04 17.01
C ASP A 516 -2.50 -6.27 16.10
N THR A 517 -2.03 -5.14 15.59
CA THR A 517 -2.78 -4.31 14.63
C THR A 517 -2.09 -4.23 13.28
N SER A 518 -1.03 -5.01 13.03
CA SER A 518 -0.30 -5.04 11.75
C SER A 518 -1.20 -5.31 10.55
N ALA A 519 -2.07 -6.32 10.65
CA ALA A 519 -3.08 -6.62 9.64
C ALA A 519 -4.11 -5.49 9.43
N ALA A 520 -4.22 -4.57 10.39
CA ALA A 520 -5.15 -3.46 10.39
C ALA A 520 -4.48 -2.08 10.21
N ARG A 521 -3.15 -1.94 10.13
CA ARG A 521 -2.46 -0.63 10.00
C ARG A 521 -1.83 -0.50 8.61
N SER A 522 -2.26 0.51 7.85
CA SER A 522 -1.77 0.76 6.49
C SER A 522 -0.61 1.74 6.47
N THR A 523 -0.62 2.77 7.32
CA THR A 523 0.43 3.79 7.44
C THR A 523 0.36 4.46 8.81
N THR A 524 1.50 4.86 9.39
CA THR A 524 1.59 5.62 10.64
C THR A 524 2.63 6.72 10.47
N THR A 525 2.38 7.91 10.98
CA THR A 525 3.35 9.01 11.03
C THR A 525 3.40 9.54 12.45
N VAL A 526 4.61 9.77 12.97
CA VAL A 526 4.79 10.29 14.32
C VAL A 526 5.70 11.51 14.31
N ALA A 527 5.41 12.46 15.19
CA ALA A 527 6.29 13.58 15.50
C ALA A 527 6.46 13.72 17.02
N THR A 528 7.68 14.08 17.43
CA THR A 528 8.02 14.44 18.81
C THR A 528 8.19 15.96 18.89
N VAL A 529 7.80 16.59 20.00
CA VAL A 529 7.97 18.05 20.21
C VAL A 529 7.14 18.92 19.24
N ALA A 530 6.02 18.41 18.73
CA ALA A 530 5.25 19.08 17.67
C ALA A 530 3.94 19.68 18.19
N LYS A 531 3.70 20.96 17.89
CA LYS A 531 2.40 21.63 18.14
C LYS A 531 1.31 21.15 17.17
N SER A 532 1.73 20.66 16.01
CA SER A 532 0.89 20.19 14.90
C SER A 532 1.62 19.09 14.14
N LEU A 533 0.88 18.17 13.53
CA LEU A 533 1.42 17.17 12.62
C LEU A 533 0.48 17.04 11.42
N ASP A 534 0.98 17.36 10.23
CA ASP A 534 0.26 17.11 8.98
C ASP A 534 0.74 15.80 8.36
N ALA A 535 -0.06 14.75 8.53
CA ALA A 535 0.13 13.45 7.90
C ALA A 535 -1.01 13.16 6.91
N SER A 536 -1.57 14.20 6.28
CA SER A 536 -2.72 14.07 5.37
C SER A 536 -2.44 13.16 4.18
N THR A 537 -1.22 13.22 3.62
CA THR A 537 -0.81 12.40 2.47
C THR A 537 -0.34 11.01 2.86
N SER A 538 0.25 10.84 4.05
CA SER A 538 0.79 9.57 4.52
C SER A 538 -0.22 8.74 5.32
N ALA A 539 -0.95 9.34 6.26
CA ALA A 539 -1.88 8.68 7.18
C ALA A 539 -3.34 9.15 7.06
N GLY A 540 -3.63 10.09 6.15
CA GLY A 540 -4.99 10.61 5.97
C GLY A 540 -5.49 11.44 7.14
N VAL A 541 -4.62 11.91 8.03
CA VAL A 541 -4.98 12.73 9.18
C VAL A 541 -4.00 13.87 9.36
N ALA A 542 -4.48 15.04 9.74
CA ALA A 542 -3.66 16.13 10.23
C ALA A 542 -4.20 16.62 11.57
N VAL A 543 -3.33 17.03 12.49
CA VAL A 543 -3.74 17.64 13.75
C VAL A 543 -2.99 18.94 14.02
N ASP A 544 -3.66 19.88 14.69
CA ASP A 544 -3.12 21.17 15.12
C ASP A 544 -3.60 21.50 16.54
N GLY A 545 -2.89 22.42 17.22
CA GLY A 545 -3.24 22.93 18.53
C GLY A 545 -2.98 21.93 19.67
N VAL A 546 -1.95 21.09 19.56
CA VAL A 546 -1.74 19.97 20.50
C VAL A 546 -1.18 20.41 21.86
N THR A 547 0.03 20.99 21.89
CA THR A 547 0.73 21.41 23.12
C THR A 547 2.00 22.18 22.79
N THR A 548 2.52 22.96 23.74
CA THR A 548 3.89 23.52 23.71
C THR A 548 4.88 22.69 24.51
N ASP A 549 4.42 21.60 25.12
CA ASP A 549 5.25 20.69 25.91
C ASP A 549 6.22 19.94 24.99
N PRO A 550 7.54 20.11 25.18
CA PRO A 550 8.53 19.42 24.37
C PRO A 550 8.53 17.89 24.57
N ALA A 551 7.89 17.36 25.62
CA ALA A 551 7.78 15.93 25.86
C ALA A 551 6.59 15.26 25.13
N ALA A 552 5.72 16.04 24.49
CA ALA A 552 4.54 15.51 23.82
C ALA A 552 4.85 14.86 22.47
N GLN A 553 4.13 13.79 22.17
CA GLN A 553 4.22 13.02 20.94
C GLN A 553 2.86 12.96 20.26
N ILE A 554 2.85 13.14 18.95
CA ILE A 554 1.67 12.97 18.10
C ILE A 554 1.93 11.77 17.19
N THR A 555 1.02 10.81 17.19
CA THR A 555 1.00 9.65 16.29
C THR A 555 -0.33 9.63 15.55
N LEU A 556 -0.26 9.61 14.22
CA LEU A 556 -1.42 9.54 13.33
C LEU A 556 -1.30 8.28 12.47
N SER A 557 -2.29 7.39 12.50
CA SER A 557 -2.30 6.18 11.69
C SER A 557 -3.55 6.07 10.82
N LYS A 558 -3.38 5.53 9.61
CA LYS A 558 -4.47 5.00 8.79
C LYS A 558 -4.56 3.49 8.99
N LEU A 559 -5.79 3.01 9.17
CA LEU A 559 -6.07 1.60 9.40
C LEU A 559 -6.70 0.97 8.15
N ALA A 560 -6.23 -0.22 7.78
CA ALA A 560 -6.71 -1.01 6.64
C ALA A 560 -8.13 -1.57 6.85
N ALA A 561 -8.52 -1.79 8.10
CA ALA A 561 -9.82 -2.32 8.48
C ALA A 561 -10.25 -1.82 9.87
N ASN A 562 -11.49 -2.14 10.25
CA ASN A 562 -12.01 -1.87 11.59
C ASN A 562 -11.15 -2.56 12.66
N PRO A 563 -10.49 -1.82 13.59
CA PRO A 563 -9.69 -2.41 14.65
C PRO A 563 -10.54 -2.99 15.81
N LYS A 564 -11.87 -2.93 15.72
CA LYS A 564 -12.82 -3.38 16.73
C LYS A 564 -13.72 -4.47 16.18
N THR A 565 -14.13 -5.38 17.06
CA THR A 565 -15.06 -6.47 16.74
C THR A 565 -16.48 -5.98 16.46
N VAL A 566 -16.81 -4.75 16.88
CA VAL A 566 -18.11 -4.11 16.65
C VAL A 566 -18.01 -3.14 15.47
N ALA A 567 -18.93 -3.26 14.51
CA ALA A 567 -19.02 -2.37 13.35
C ALA A 567 -19.67 -1.01 13.71
N PRO A 568 -19.33 0.07 12.99
CA PRO A 568 -20.06 1.34 13.11
C PRO A 568 -21.53 1.21 12.68
N ALA A 569 -22.39 2.09 13.20
CA ALA A 569 -23.83 2.05 12.91
C ALA A 569 -24.18 2.38 11.45
N TYR A 570 -23.31 3.13 10.76
CA TYR A 570 -23.45 3.49 9.36
C TYR A 570 -22.28 2.96 8.55
N THR A 571 -22.50 2.79 7.24
CA THR A 571 -21.50 2.24 6.33
C THR A 571 -20.21 3.08 6.33
N PRO A 572 -19.08 2.51 6.75
CA PRO A 572 -17.78 3.18 6.71
C PRO A 572 -17.38 3.51 5.26
N LEU A 573 -16.75 4.66 5.04
CA LEU A 573 -16.09 4.92 3.78
C LEU A 573 -14.91 3.94 3.62
N THR A 574 -14.68 3.46 2.41
CA THR A 574 -13.64 2.47 2.12
C THR A 574 -12.27 2.94 2.62
N GLY A 575 -11.65 2.17 3.51
CA GLY A 575 -10.33 2.46 4.04
C GLY A 575 -10.23 3.72 4.91
N ALA A 576 -11.34 4.23 5.45
CA ALA A 576 -11.38 5.46 6.23
C ALA A 576 -11.41 5.23 7.75
N TYR A 577 -10.54 4.35 8.23
CA TYR A 577 -10.30 4.12 9.66
C TYR A 577 -8.98 4.75 10.06
N TYR A 578 -8.93 5.34 11.24
CA TYR A 578 -7.77 6.11 11.72
C TYR A 578 -7.49 5.84 13.19
N ASP A 579 -6.27 6.12 13.64
CA ASP A 579 -5.88 6.14 15.06
C ASP A 579 -5.16 7.48 15.30
N VAL A 580 -5.59 8.20 16.33
CA VAL A 580 -4.99 9.48 16.73
C VAL A 580 -4.53 9.35 18.16
N TYR A 581 -3.21 9.32 18.35
CA TYR A 581 -2.57 9.26 19.65
C TYR A 581 -1.74 10.53 19.91
N ILE A 582 -1.90 11.09 21.11
CA ILE A 582 -1.25 12.26 21.64
C ILE A 582 -0.92 11.96 23.11
N SER A 583 0.38 11.95 23.45
CA SER A 583 0.80 11.47 24.78
C SER A 583 0.47 12.43 25.94
N LEU A 584 0.45 13.74 25.68
CA LEU A 584 0.36 14.81 26.69
C LEU A 584 -0.31 16.07 26.10
N ALA A 585 -1.59 16.00 25.74
CA ALA A 585 -2.34 17.17 25.27
C ALA A 585 -2.62 18.13 26.45
N SER A 586 -1.82 19.18 26.62
CA SER A 586 -2.08 20.25 27.60
C SER A 586 -2.93 21.40 27.03
N SER A 587 -3.18 21.39 25.71
CA SER A 587 -4.08 22.34 25.06
C SER A 587 -5.53 22.12 25.47
N THR A 588 -6.27 23.22 25.56
CA THR A 588 -7.73 23.19 25.76
C THR A 588 -8.48 22.65 24.55
N THR A 589 -7.87 22.63 23.35
CA THR A 589 -8.50 22.17 22.10
C THR A 589 -7.46 21.67 21.08
N VAL A 590 -7.67 20.47 20.55
CA VAL A 590 -6.94 19.88 19.42
C VAL A 590 -7.87 19.85 18.20
N SER A 591 -7.42 20.39 17.07
CA SER A 591 -8.17 20.32 15.81
C SER A 591 -7.62 19.18 14.96
N ALA A 592 -8.44 18.21 14.61
CA ALA A 592 -8.09 17.06 13.78
C ALA A 592 -8.83 17.11 12.44
N LYS A 593 -8.15 16.78 11.34
CA LYS A 593 -8.70 16.74 9.97
C LYS A 593 -8.45 15.35 9.39
N PHE A 594 -9.49 14.74 8.83
CA PHE A 594 -9.49 13.36 8.32
C PHE A 594 -9.81 13.36 6.82
N TYR A 595 -8.91 12.82 6.00
CA TYR A 595 -8.93 12.86 4.55
C TYR A 595 -9.26 11.48 3.97
N ALA A 596 -10.30 11.39 3.14
CA ALA A 596 -10.71 10.17 2.46
C ALA A 596 -11.33 10.45 1.10
N THR A 597 -11.31 9.44 0.22
CA THR A 597 -12.11 9.46 -1.01
C THR A 597 -13.58 9.22 -0.68
N GLY A 598 -14.49 9.87 -1.40
CA GLY A 598 -15.94 9.67 -1.22
C GLY A 598 -16.54 10.45 -0.04
N ILE A 599 -15.84 11.47 0.47
CA ILE A 599 -16.43 12.44 1.39
C ILE A 599 -17.52 13.22 0.66
N THR A 600 -18.67 13.35 1.30
CA THR A 600 -19.80 14.16 0.87
C THR A 600 -20.15 15.15 1.96
N SER A 601 -21.08 16.07 1.70
CA SER A 601 -21.59 17.00 2.72
C SER A 601 -22.28 16.32 3.91
N THR A 602 -22.57 15.02 3.83
CA THR A 602 -23.22 14.24 4.90
C THR A 602 -22.25 13.30 5.62
N THR A 603 -20.98 13.22 5.23
CA THR A 603 -20.01 12.35 5.91
C THR A 603 -19.82 12.76 7.36
N GLN A 604 -19.76 11.77 8.26
CA GLN A 604 -19.57 11.99 9.70
C GLN A 604 -18.37 11.19 10.22
N LEU A 605 -17.67 11.76 11.18
CA LEU A 605 -16.61 11.17 11.99
C LEU A 605 -17.20 10.51 13.23
N TYR A 606 -16.82 9.26 13.45
CA TYR A 606 -17.10 8.49 14.65
C TYR A 606 -15.78 8.10 15.32
N PHE A 607 -15.81 7.89 16.63
CA PHE A 607 -14.69 7.37 17.41
C PHE A 607 -15.15 6.21 18.29
N TRP A 608 -14.22 5.34 18.69
CA TRP A 608 -14.51 4.23 19.58
C TRP A 608 -14.54 4.68 21.04
N SER A 609 -15.70 4.59 21.69
CA SER A 609 -15.78 4.79 23.14
C SER A 609 -15.45 3.48 23.86
N GLY A 610 -14.28 3.41 24.49
CA GLY A 610 -13.90 2.27 25.33
C GLY A 610 -14.87 2.04 26.50
N LEU A 611 -15.40 3.12 27.08
CA LEU A 611 -16.37 3.06 28.18
C LEU A 611 -17.71 2.46 27.77
N GLN A 612 -18.19 2.76 26.56
CA GLN A 612 -19.50 2.29 26.08
C GLN A 612 -19.39 1.06 25.17
N GLY A 613 -18.17 0.63 24.82
CA GLY A 613 -17.94 -0.50 23.92
C GLY A 613 -18.57 -0.34 22.53
N LYS A 614 -18.69 0.90 22.03
CA LYS A 614 -19.34 1.21 20.73
C LYS A 614 -18.74 2.43 20.04
N TRP A 615 -19.01 2.54 18.75
CA TRP A 615 -18.72 3.73 17.95
C TRP A 615 -19.72 4.85 18.25
N ILE A 616 -19.21 6.07 18.50
CA ILE A 616 -20.01 7.26 18.81
C ILE A 616 -19.58 8.40 17.88
N ALA A 617 -20.54 9.20 17.39
CA ALA A 617 -20.25 10.36 16.57
C ALA A 617 -19.46 11.41 17.36
N ALA A 618 -18.46 12.02 16.72
CA ALA A 618 -17.80 13.20 17.29
C ALA A 618 -18.80 14.35 17.41
N SER A 619 -18.81 15.07 18.54
CA SER A 619 -19.83 16.08 18.84
C SER A 619 -19.58 17.44 18.17
N ASP A 620 -18.33 17.77 17.86
CA ASP A 620 -17.90 19.03 17.26
C ASP A 620 -17.07 18.71 16.01
N GLN A 621 -17.77 18.58 14.88
CA GLN A 621 -17.22 18.13 13.61
C GLN A 621 -17.93 18.78 12.41
N GLY A 622 -17.31 18.69 11.23
CA GLY A 622 -17.94 19.11 9.98
C GLY A 622 -17.13 18.73 8.75
N VAL A 623 -17.71 18.94 7.58
CA VAL A 623 -17.05 18.71 6.28
C VAL A 623 -16.43 20.03 5.81
N SER A 624 -15.24 19.97 5.20
CA SER A 624 -14.61 21.15 4.59
C SER A 624 -15.44 21.68 3.41
N GLY A 625 -15.36 22.97 3.12
CA GLY A 625 -16.18 23.60 2.07
C GLY A 625 -15.93 23.04 0.65
N ASP A 626 -14.76 22.47 0.44
CA ASP A 626 -14.35 21.79 -0.80
C ASP A 626 -14.57 20.26 -0.77
N GLY A 627 -15.09 19.72 0.35
CA GLY A 627 -15.35 18.29 0.52
C GLY A 627 -14.10 17.40 0.63
N THR A 628 -12.91 17.98 0.85
CA THR A 628 -11.64 17.23 0.90
C THR A 628 -11.37 16.53 2.24
N PHE A 629 -11.91 17.04 3.34
CA PHE A 629 -11.73 16.42 4.67
C PHE A 629 -12.94 16.63 5.59
N VAL A 630 -13.04 15.78 6.61
CA VAL A 630 -13.89 15.99 7.79
C VAL A 630 -13.02 16.50 8.93
N TRP A 631 -13.38 17.62 9.53
CA TRP A 631 -12.68 18.17 10.70
C TRP A 631 -13.43 17.83 11.99
N ALA A 632 -12.69 17.76 13.11
CA ALA A 632 -13.24 17.68 14.46
C ALA A 632 -12.40 18.50 15.45
N ASN A 633 -13.06 19.26 16.30
CA ASN A 633 -12.41 19.97 17.40
C ASN A 633 -12.59 19.17 18.69
N ILE A 634 -11.49 18.75 19.30
CA ILE A 634 -11.44 17.84 20.44
C ILE A 634 -10.93 18.62 21.65
N LYS A 635 -11.80 18.84 22.63
CA LYS A 635 -11.57 19.73 23.77
C LYS A 635 -11.24 18.95 25.04
N ALA A 636 -10.53 19.60 25.96
CA ALA A 636 -10.14 18.99 27.23
C ALA A 636 -11.33 18.73 28.16
N VAL A 637 -11.17 17.77 29.07
CA VAL A 637 -12.12 17.53 30.16
C VAL A 637 -12.21 18.81 31.01
N GLY A 638 -13.40 19.39 31.13
CA GLY A 638 -13.63 20.65 31.87
C GLY A 638 -13.62 21.94 31.03
N ALA A 639 -13.54 21.86 29.70
CA ALA A 639 -13.78 23.02 28.84
C ALA A 639 -15.21 23.57 29.01
N THR A 640 -15.41 24.88 28.76
CA THR A 640 -16.73 25.54 28.85
C THR A 640 -17.78 24.93 27.92
N THR A 641 -17.33 24.33 26.81
CA THR A 641 -18.13 23.51 25.89
C THR A 641 -17.40 22.19 25.67
N PRO A 642 -17.58 21.16 26.53
CA PRO A 642 -16.86 19.89 26.38
C PRO A 642 -17.31 19.19 25.09
N THR A 643 -16.40 18.44 24.48
CA THR A 643 -16.68 17.62 23.30
C THR A 643 -16.57 16.15 23.63
N VAL A 644 -17.11 15.33 22.76
CA VAL A 644 -16.95 13.88 22.78
C VAL A 644 -16.45 13.52 21.38
N PRO A 645 -15.21 13.04 21.18
CA PRO A 645 -14.22 12.71 22.21
C PRO A 645 -13.60 13.96 22.87
N THR A 646 -12.85 13.71 23.93
CA THR A 646 -12.04 14.67 24.68
C THR A 646 -10.55 14.47 24.40
N THR A 647 -9.69 15.42 24.80
CA THR A 647 -8.24 15.25 24.62
C THR A 647 -7.65 14.08 25.42
N SER A 648 -8.30 13.60 26.49
CA SER A 648 -7.90 12.37 27.19
C SER A 648 -8.15 11.11 26.38
N ASP A 649 -9.14 11.12 25.48
CA ASP A 649 -9.41 10.00 24.57
C ASP A 649 -8.34 9.90 23.50
N LEU A 650 -7.56 10.96 23.23
CA LEU A 650 -6.47 10.93 22.26
C LEU A 650 -5.25 10.16 22.74
N THR A 651 -5.36 9.25 23.71
CA THR A 651 -4.26 8.38 24.17
C THR A 651 -4.31 6.97 23.56
N GLY A 652 -4.92 6.84 22.37
CA GLY A 652 -4.97 5.59 21.59
C GLY A 652 -6.38 5.19 21.13
N THR A 653 -7.22 6.18 20.80
CA THR A 653 -8.61 5.96 20.39
C THR A 653 -8.73 5.97 18.87
N PRO A 654 -9.31 4.91 18.26
CA PRO A 654 -9.53 4.87 16.83
C PRO A 654 -10.77 5.65 16.41
N PHE A 655 -10.71 6.16 15.18
CA PHE A 655 -11.73 6.94 14.49
C PHE A 655 -12.13 6.26 13.18
N VAL A 656 -13.30 6.61 12.65
CA VAL A 656 -13.79 6.14 11.35
C VAL A 656 -14.65 7.22 10.70
N LEU A 657 -14.51 7.40 9.38
CA LEU A 657 -15.49 8.15 8.59
C LEU A 657 -16.57 7.22 8.07
N VAL A 658 -17.82 7.58 8.31
CA VAL A 658 -18.98 6.87 7.80
C VAL A 658 -19.75 7.75 6.84
N ALA A 659 -20.39 7.14 5.85
CA ALA A 659 -21.47 7.80 5.14
C ALA A 659 -22.52 8.14 6.20
N GLY A 660 -22.69 9.41 6.53
CA GLY A 660 -23.70 9.80 7.51
C GLY A 660 -25.09 9.41 7.02
N PRO A 661 -26.10 9.47 7.90
CA PRO A 661 -27.46 9.13 7.52
C PRO A 661 -27.83 9.88 6.24
N VAL A 662 -28.32 9.16 5.23
CA VAL A 662 -28.97 9.79 4.07
C VAL A 662 -30.01 10.74 4.66
N PRO A 663 -30.05 12.02 4.26
CA PRO A 663 -31.08 12.92 4.75
C PRO A 663 -32.41 12.23 4.52
N ALA A 664 -33.12 11.92 5.61
CA ALA A 664 -34.51 11.50 5.49
C ALA A 664 -35.20 12.60 4.67
N PRO A 665 -36.06 12.26 3.68
CA PRO A 665 -36.83 13.28 2.99
C PRO A 665 -37.47 14.16 4.06
N ALA A 666 -37.23 15.47 3.99
CA ALA A 666 -37.61 16.41 5.04
C ALA A 666 -39.07 16.15 5.42
N VAL A 667 -39.32 15.78 6.67
CA VAL A 667 -40.69 15.71 7.18
C VAL A 667 -41.19 17.16 7.21
N ILE A 668 -42.04 17.49 6.25
CA ILE A 668 -42.61 18.82 6.06
C ILE A 668 -43.65 19.03 7.17
N ALA A 669 -43.28 19.72 8.25
CA ALA A 669 -44.17 20.00 9.38
C ALA A 669 -45.46 20.71 8.92
N PRO A 670 -46.63 20.48 9.57
CA PRO A 670 -47.88 21.15 9.22
C PRO A 670 -47.85 22.66 9.53
N PRO A 671 -48.63 23.50 8.84
CA PRO A 671 -48.83 24.91 9.21
C PRO A 671 -49.43 25.03 10.62
N SER A 672 -49.21 26.15 11.32
CA SER A 672 -49.75 26.37 12.66
C SER A 672 -51.08 27.11 12.61
N ILE A 673 -52.08 26.67 13.36
CA ILE A 673 -53.39 27.32 13.42
C ILE A 673 -53.31 28.60 14.25
N VAL A 674 -53.81 29.69 13.68
CA VAL A 674 -53.81 31.02 14.31
C VAL A 674 -55.20 31.40 14.81
N ALA A 675 -56.24 31.20 13.99
CA ALA A 675 -57.61 31.53 14.35
C ALA A 675 -58.64 30.68 13.59
N PRO A 676 -59.81 30.37 14.18
CA PRO A 676 -60.09 30.42 15.61
C PRO A 676 -59.08 29.58 16.40
N VAL A 677 -58.72 30.03 17.60
CA VAL A 677 -57.83 29.26 18.48
C VAL A 677 -58.46 27.92 18.82
N LEU A 678 -57.64 26.91 19.08
CA LEU A 678 -58.11 25.54 19.30
C LEU A 678 -59.12 25.50 20.46
N GLY A 679 -60.35 25.07 20.18
CA GLY A 679 -61.44 24.98 21.16
C GLY A 679 -62.20 26.29 21.40
N ALA A 680 -62.03 27.31 20.55
CA ALA A 680 -62.72 28.59 20.72
C ALA A 680 -64.25 28.41 20.73
N GLU A 681 -64.91 29.03 21.70
CA GLU A 681 -66.37 29.10 21.81
C GLU A 681 -66.89 30.49 21.40
N ASN A 682 -68.19 30.59 21.16
CA ASN A 682 -68.84 31.85 20.76
C ASN A 682 -68.26 32.47 19.48
N VAL A 683 -67.73 31.63 18.59
CA VAL A 683 -67.18 32.08 17.31
C VAL A 683 -68.32 32.54 16.39
N SER A 684 -68.09 33.55 15.56
CA SER A 684 -69.05 33.97 14.52
C SER A 684 -69.56 32.77 13.71
N ILE A 685 -70.75 32.87 13.10
CA ILE A 685 -71.19 31.87 12.10
C ILE A 685 -70.48 32.03 10.74
N GLU A 686 -69.67 33.07 10.57
CA GLU A 686 -68.77 33.26 9.42
C GLU A 686 -67.33 33.52 9.88
N PRO A 687 -66.66 32.57 10.55
CA PRO A 687 -65.29 32.75 10.99
C PRO A 687 -64.31 32.92 9.83
N VAL A 688 -63.23 33.67 10.10
CA VAL A 688 -62.03 33.61 9.26
C VAL A 688 -61.11 32.54 9.84
N LEU A 689 -60.91 31.46 9.09
CA LEU A 689 -59.95 30.41 9.39
C LEU A 689 -58.56 30.90 8.95
N ASN A 690 -57.60 30.93 9.86
CA ASN A 690 -56.28 31.53 9.65
C ASN A 690 -55.19 30.61 10.20
N TRP A 691 -54.10 30.47 9.44
CA TRP A 691 -52.94 29.66 9.79
C TRP A 691 -51.65 30.37 9.36
N THR A 692 -50.51 29.87 9.81
CA THR A 692 -49.22 30.47 9.44
C THR A 692 -48.92 30.24 7.96
N ALA A 693 -48.44 31.29 7.28
CA ALA A 693 -47.91 31.17 5.93
C ALA A 693 -46.75 30.16 5.92
N TYR A 694 -46.71 29.32 4.89
CA TYR A 694 -45.80 28.19 4.79
C TYR A 694 -44.75 28.47 3.72
N PRO A 695 -43.45 28.49 4.05
CA PRO A 695 -42.40 28.77 3.08
C PRO A 695 -42.44 27.76 1.92
N GLY A 696 -42.56 28.27 0.69
CA GLY A 696 -42.58 27.43 -0.53
C GLY A 696 -43.93 26.76 -0.84
N ALA A 697 -45.01 27.10 -0.13
CA ALA A 697 -46.34 26.65 -0.51
C ALA A 697 -46.82 27.36 -1.79
N VAL A 698 -47.37 26.59 -2.72
CA VAL A 698 -48.09 27.10 -3.89
C VAL A 698 -49.59 27.25 -3.62
N GLY A 699 -50.08 26.69 -2.50
CA GLY A 699 -51.44 26.80 -2.01
C GLY A 699 -51.65 25.94 -0.76
N TYR A 700 -52.92 25.78 -0.37
CA TYR A 700 -53.35 25.00 0.78
C TYR A 700 -54.62 24.22 0.46
N GLU A 701 -54.74 23.04 1.04
CA GLU A 701 -55.98 22.26 1.03
C GLU A 701 -56.64 22.40 2.40
N LEU A 702 -57.84 22.98 2.42
CA LEU A 702 -58.65 23.24 3.60
C LEU A 702 -59.89 22.36 3.58
N VAL A 703 -60.17 21.67 4.68
CA VAL A 703 -61.37 20.84 4.85
C VAL A 703 -62.07 21.22 6.14
N VAL A 704 -63.38 21.42 6.09
CA VAL A 704 -64.23 21.73 7.25
C VAL A 704 -65.31 20.66 7.39
N SER A 705 -65.60 20.27 8.63
CA SER A 705 -66.44 19.13 8.98
C SER A 705 -67.14 19.33 10.32
N THR A 706 -68.33 18.77 10.49
CA THR A 706 -68.98 18.60 11.81
C THR A 706 -68.55 17.32 12.52
N ASP A 707 -67.86 16.43 11.81
CA ASP A 707 -67.34 15.16 12.30
C ASP A 707 -65.83 15.24 12.54
N LYS A 708 -65.40 14.92 13.77
CA LYS A 708 -63.99 14.90 14.16
C LYS A 708 -63.13 13.97 13.31
N THR A 709 -63.73 12.92 12.73
CA THR A 709 -63.01 11.97 11.87
C THR A 709 -62.90 12.41 10.42
N PHE A 710 -63.54 13.53 10.04
CA PHE A 710 -63.67 14.01 8.66
C PHE A 710 -64.31 12.98 7.72
N GLY A 711 -65.17 12.09 8.25
CA GLY A 711 -65.98 11.16 7.45
C GLY A 711 -67.16 11.86 6.77
N ILE A 712 -67.64 12.97 7.34
CA ILE A 712 -68.64 13.86 6.75
C ILE A 712 -67.97 15.20 6.48
N ILE A 713 -67.80 15.59 5.22
CA ILE A 713 -67.17 16.86 4.85
C ILE A 713 -68.28 17.87 4.56
N GLU A 714 -68.27 19.01 5.24
CA GLU A 714 -69.17 20.13 4.94
C GLU A 714 -68.73 20.80 3.64
N TYR A 715 -67.44 21.12 3.56
CA TYR A 715 -66.79 21.59 2.35
C TYR A 715 -65.28 21.37 2.38
N SER A 716 -64.67 21.37 1.19
CA SER A 716 -63.24 21.32 0.98
C SER A 716 -62.84 22.28 -0.13
N HIS A 717 -61.78 23.07 0.08
CA HIS A 717 -61.31 24.10 -0.83
C HIS A 717 -59.79 24.04 -1.00
N ASN A 718 -59.33 24.33 -2.21
CA ASN A 718 -57.93 24.68 -2.47
C ASN A 718 -57.79 26.19 -2.45
N VAL A 719 -56.98 26.73 -1.55
CA VAL A 719 -56.85 28.18 -1.32
C VAL A 719 -55.40 28.61 -1.51
N ALA A 720 -55.19 29.78 -2.13
CA ALA A 720 -53.85 30.29 -2.41
C ALA A 720 -53.23 31.05 -1.21
N THR A 721 -54.05 31.48 -0.26
CA THR A 721 -53.65 32.33 0.88
C THR A 721 -53.67 31.55 2.19
N ALA A 722 -52.95 32.04 3.21
CA ALA A 722 -52.89 31.41 4.53
C ALA A 722 -54.12 31.68 5.42
N PHE A 723 -55.25 32.06 4.81
CA PHE A 723 -56.52 32.27 5.49
C PHE A 723 -57.68 32.01 4.52
N TYR A 724 -58.86 31.74 5.08
CA TYR A 724 -60.12 31.54 4.36
C TYR A 724 -61.30 32.06 5.17
N LYS A 725 -62.14 32.92 4.59
CA LYS A 725 -63.44 33.29 5.20
C LYS A 725 -64.40 32.12 4.97
N SER A 726 -64.93 31.55 6.05
CA SER A 726 -65.85 30.42 5.94
C SER A 726 -67.16 30.80 5.25
N GLU A 727 -67.84 29.77 4.76
CA GLU A 727 -69.26 29.84 4.44
C GLU A 727 -70.09 30.00 5.72
N THR A 728 -71.37 30.36 5.59
CA THR A 728 -72.26 30.54 6.73
C THR A 728 -72.53 29.21 7.43
N LEU A 729 -72.18 29.15 8.72
CA LEU A 729 -72.28 27.95 9.56
C LEU A 729 -73.53 27.97 10.45
N SER A 730 -73.91 26.82 10.97
CA SER A 730 -75.02 26.69 11.92
C SER A 730 -74.67 27.28 13.27
N TYR A 731 -75.64 27.91 13.96
CA TYR A 731 -75.47 28.40 15.34
C TYR A 731 -75.24 27.24 16.34
N GLY A 732 -74.49 27.51 17.41
CA GLY A 732 -74.26 26.56 18.52
C GLY A 732 -73.67 25.21 18.11
N THR A 733 -72.97 25.14 16.98
CA THR A 733 -72.48 23.89 16.37
C THR A 733 -70.95 23.84 16.44
N THR A 734 -70.41 22.68 16.81
CA THR A 734 -68.95 22.43 16.82
C THR A 734 -68.48 21.99 15.44
N TYR A 735 -67.49 22.70 14.91
CA TYR A 735 -66.82 22.37 13.64
C TYR A 735 -65.36 22.00 13.88
N TYR A 736 -64.93 20.95 13.18
CA TYR A 736 -63.56 20.51 13.03
C TYR A 736 -63.06 20.94 11.65
N TRP A 737 -61.84 21.43 11.59
CA TRP A 737 -61.24 21.82 10.31
C TRP A 737 -59.79 21.39 10.27
N LYS A 738 -59.30 21.11 9.05
CA LYS A 738 -57.90 20.76 8.84
C LYS A 738 -57.34 21.48 7.63
N VAL A 739 -56.07 21.83 7.70
CA VAL A 739 -55.36 22.50 6.61
C VAL A 739 -53.95 21.94 6.43
N ARG A 740 -53.53 21.75 5.18
CA ARG A 740 -52.14 21.41 4.83
C ARG A 740 -51.62 22.30 3.70
N ALA A 741 -50.32 22.55 3.69
CA ALA A 741 -49.65 23.26 2.60
C ALA A 741 -49.45 22.30 1.41
N THR A 742 -49.68 22.78 0.18
CA THR A 742 -49.33 22.08 -1.05
C THR A 742 -48.13 22.76 -1.71
N THR A 743 -47.17 21.98 -2.19
CA THR A 743 -45.91 22.48 -2.78
C THR A 743 -45.85 22.35 -4.30
N ALA A 744 -46.80 21.62 -4.89
CA ALA A 744 -47.02 21.53 -6.33
C ALA A 744 -48.46 21.06 -6.62
N ALA A 745 -48.89 21.18 -7.88
CA ALA A 745 -50.18 20.63 -8.32
C ALA A 745 -50.21 19.09 -8.21
N ALA A 746 -51.38 18.54 -7.93
CA ALA A 746 -51.61 17.10 -7.93
C ALA A 746 -51.45 16.50 -9.33
N ALA A 747 -50.70 15.40 -9.45
CA ALA A 747 -50.71 14.58 -10.66
C ALA A 747 -52.05 13.83 -10.80
N PRO A 748 -52.50 13.48 -12.02
CA PRO A 748 -53.75 12.75 -12.22
C PRO A 748 -53.81 11.47 -11.36
N GLY A 749 -54.82 11.36 -10.49
CA GLY A 749 -55.02 10.21 -9.61
C GLY A 749 -54.11 10.14 -8.37
N LYS A 750 -53.38 11.22 -8.03
CA LYS A 750 -52.53 11.31 -6.83
C LYS A 750 -52.86 12.54 -5.99
N SER A 751 -52.62 12.47 -4.69
CA SER A 751 -52.67 13.65 -3.81
C SER A 751 -51.56 14.64 -4.15
N ALA A 752 -51.82 15.93 -4.03
CA ALA A 752 -50.79 16.96 -4.16
C ALA A 752 -49.67 16.72 -3.12
N PRO A 753 -48.39 16.84 -3.51
CA PRO A 753 -47.29 16.82 -2.54
C PRO A 753 -47.42 18.01 -1.59
N GLY A 754 -47.20 17.78 -0.29
CA GLY A 754 -47.50 18.77 0.73
C GLY A 754 -47.16 18.32 2.14
N SER A 755 -47.40 19.20 3.12
CA SER A 755 -47.22 18.92 4.55
C SER A 755 -48.25 17.92 5.08
N ASP A 756 -48.06 17.46 6.31
CA ASP A 756 -49.15 16.89 7.10
C ASP A 756 -50.26 17.92 7.38
N TYR A 757 -51.43 17.46 7.81
CA TYR A 757 -52.56 18.30 8.18
C TYR A 757 -52.43 18.87 9.60
N ALA A 758 -52.58 20.18 9.73
CA ALA A 758 -52.94 20.82 11.00
C ALA A 758 -54.43 20.68 11.24
N GLN A 759 -54.88 20.54 12.50
CA GLN A 759 -56.30 20.41 12.83
C GLN A 759 -56.74 21.41 13.91
N GLY A 760 -57.89 22.02 13.69
CA GLY A 760 -58.53 22.98 14.57
C GLY A 760 -59.96 22.56 14.90
N VAL A 761 -60.50 23.13 15.98
CA VAL A 761 -61.88 22.93 16.41
C VAL A 761 -62.39 24.23 17.01
N PHE A 762 -63.66 24.56 16.75
CA PHE A 762 -64.34 25.69 17.39
C PHE A 762 -65.85 25.44 17.44
N THR A 763 -66.56 26.18 18.29
CA THR A 763 -68.02 26.16 18.41
C THR A 763 -68.57 27.55 18.09
N THR A 764 -69.52 27.59 17.16
CA THR A 764 -70.20 28.84 16.76
C THR A 764 -71.08 29.38 17.89
N MET A 765 -71.31 30.69 17.87
CA MET A 765 -72.13 31.40 18.83
C MET A 765 -73.53 30.80 18.93
N ALA A 766 -74.12 30.87 20.12
CA ALA A 766 -75.53 30.52 20.30
C ALA A 766 -76.41 31.50 19.51
N LYS A 767 -77.56 31.01 19.03
CA LYS A 767 -78.56 31.86 18.39
C LYS A 767 -79.01 32.94 19.39
N PRO A 768 -78.95 34.25 19.06
CA PRO A 768 -79.29 35.31 20.00
C PRO A 768 -80.69 35.12 20.59
N VAL A 769 -80.78 35.12 21.93
CA VAL A 769 -82.05 35.08 22.66
C VAL A 769 -82.54 36.53 22.86
N PRO A 770 -83.81 36.86 22.55
CA PRO A 770 -84.37 38.20 22.80
C PRO A 770 -84.25 38.62 24.27
N PRO A 771 -83.96 39.90 24.60
CA PRO A 771 -83.66 40.32 25.99
C PRO A 771 -84.86 40.17 26.94
N ALA A 772 -84.64 39.52 28.10
CA ALA A 772 -85.56 39.55 29.24
C ALA A 772 -85.24 40.74 30.17
N ALA A 773 -86.29 41.43 30.66
CA ALA A 773 -86.21 42.67 31.43
C ALA A 773 -85.48 42.53 32.80
N ALA A 774 -84.68 43.54 33.15
CA ALA A 774 -83.79 43.54 34.33
C ALA A 774 -84.44 44.03 35.64
N ALA A 775 -84.00 43.49 36.78
CA ALA A 775 -84.25 44.00 38.14
C ALA A 775 -82.95 43.95 38.99
N PRO A 776 -82.79 44.80 40.03
CA PRO A 776 -81.48 45.30 40.50
C PRO A 776 -80.88 44.55 41.71
N THR A 777 -79.55 44.68 41.88
CA THR A 777 -78.75 44.01 42.93
C THR A 777 -78.37 44.96 44.09
N VAL A 778 -78.49 44.48 45.34
CA VAL A 778 -78.00 45.10 46.59
C VAL A 778 -76.85 44.25 47.15
N ILE A 779 -75.79 44.89 47.65
CA ILE A 779 -74.57 44.27 48.20
C ILE A 779 -74.59 44.39 49.73
N VAL A 780 -74.27 43.34 50.51
CA VAL A 780 -73.42 43.37 51.74
C VAL A 780 -73.14 41.93 52.27
N GLN A 781 -71.84 41.61 52.31
CA GLN A 781 -70.98 40.81 53.23
C GLN A 781 -71.47 39.58 54.03
N LYS A 782 -70.59 38.55 54.07
CA LYS A 782 -70.55 37.46 55.07
C LYS A 782 -69.11 37.19 55.54
N GLU A 783 -68.95 37.00 56.85
CA GLU A 783 -67.73 36.69 57.64
C GLU A 783 -67.59 35.16 57.93
N PRO A 784 -66.55 34.72 58.67
CA PRO A 784 -65.43 33.83 58.28
C PRO A 784 -65.71 32.33 58.67
N ALA A 785 -64.87 31.29 58.56
CA ALA A 785 -63.60 30.91 57.91
C ALA A 785 -63.69 29.36 57.74
N PRO A 786 -62.87 28.75 56.87
CA PRO A 786 -62.09 27.61 57.36
C PRO A 786 -60.60 27.71 56.98
N PRO A 787 -59.66 27.30 57.86
CA PRO A 787 -58.24 27.12 57.53
C PRO A 787 -58.08 25.75 56.83
N ALA A 788 -57.04 25.41 56.08
CA ALA A 788 -55.74 25.91 55.66
C ALA A 788 -55.34 24.91 54.52
N GLN A 789 -54.40 25.07 53.60
CA GLN A 789 -53.35 26.00 53.25
C GLN A 789 -52.90 25.50 51.86
N ILE A 790 -52.66 26.38 50.90
CA ILE A 790 -51.90 26.04 49.68
C ILE A 790 -50.79 27.08 49.54
N VAL A 791 -49.57 26.58 49.51
CA VAL A 791 -48.31 27.32 49.38
C VAL A 791 -48.27 28.04 48.03
N GLN A 792 -48.13 29.36 48.04
CA GLN A 792 -47.80 30.18 46.86
C GLN A 792 -46.30 30.48 46.83
N VAL A 793 -45.70 30.29 45.65
CA VAL A 793 -44.35 30.75 45.29
C VAL A 793 -44.45 32.22 44.84
N PRO A 794 -43.59 33.15 45.31
CA PRO A 794 -43.73 34.57 45.01
C PRO A 794 -43.26 34.94 43.61
N VAL A 795 -44.08 35.74 42.90
CA VAL A 795 -43.69 36.51 41.72
C VAL A 795 -43.00 37.79 42.20
N SER A 796 -41.76 38.01 41.77
CA SER A 796 -40.98 39.21 42.09
C SER A 796 -41.43 40.40 41.25
N THR A 797 -41.68 41.52 41.90
CA THR A 797 -41.91 42.82 41.27
C THR A 797 -40.57 43.41 40.78
N PRO A 798 -40.52 44.14 39.64
CA PRO A 798 -39.31 44.81 39.20
C PRO A 798 -38.93 45.93 40.17
N GLN A 799 -37.73 45.87 40.73
CA GLN A 799 -37.15 46.96 41.52
C GLN A 799 -36.72 48.11 40.58
N PRO A 800 -37.06 49.38 40.87
CA PRO A 800 -36.54 50.51 40.11
C PRO A 800 -35.02 50.63 40.33
N ILE A 801 -34.30 50.95 39.25
CA ILE A 801 -32.85 51.11 39.27
C ILE A 801 -32.48 52.23 40.27
N PRO A 802 -31.64 51.97 41.28
CA PRO A 802 -31.20 53.00 42.21
C PRO A 802 -30.54 54.17 41.48
N SER A 803 -30.88 55.40 41.86
CA SER A 803 -30.42 56.63 41.22
C SER A 803 -28.89 56.78 41.12
N TYR A 804 -28.12 56.13 42.00
CA TYR A 804 -26.65 56.10 41.93
C TYR A 804 -26.11 55.29 40.74
N LEU A 805 -26.82 54.24 40.28
CA LEU A 805 -26.44 53.46 39.09
C LEU A 805 -26.64 54.27 37.79
N LEU A 806 -27.62 55.17 37.76
CA LEU A 806 -27.83 56.08 36.64
C LEU A 806 -26.67 57.09 36.50
N TRP A 807 -26.17 57.61 37.63
CA TRP A 807 -24.99 58.49 37.66
C TRP A 807 -23.69 57.75 37.28
N ILE A 808 -23.53 56.47 37.65
CA ILE A 808 -22.39 55.65 37.23
C ILE A 808 -22.38 55.47 35.70
N ILE A 809 -23.54 55.21 35.09
CA ILE A 809 -23.64 55.05 33.62
C ILE A 809 -23.31 56.36 32.89
N ILE A 810 -23.78 57.50 33.41
CA ILE A 810 -23.46 58.82 32.86
C ILE A 810 -21.95 59.13 32.98
N LEU A 811 -21.32 58.76 34.09
CA LEU A 811 -19.90 59.00 34.33
C LEU A 811 -19.01 58.11 33.44
N VAL A 812 -19.36 56.83 33.28
CA VAL A 812 -18.68 55.92 32.33
C VAL A 812 -18.83 56.40 30.88
N GLY A 813 -20.03 56.86 30.50
CA GLY A 813 -20.27 57.44 29.18
C GLY A 813 -19.43 58.69 28.91
N ALA A 814 -19.32 59.59 29.88
CA ALA A 814 -18.49 60.79 29.77
C ALA A 814 -16.99 60.45 29.62
N VAL A 815 -16.49 59.46 30.37
CA VAL A 815 -15.09 59.00 30.26
C VAL A 815 -14.81 58.38 28.88
N LEU A 816 -15.73 57.58 28.35
CA LEU A 816 -15.57 56.97 27.01
C LEU A 816 -15.62 58.02 25.89
N ILE A 817 -16.46 59.04 26.01
CA ILE A 817 -16.50 60.15 25.04
C ILE A 817 -15.22 60.97 25.10
N ILE A 818 -14.69 61.26 26.29
CA ILE A 818 -13.41 61.95 26.44
C ILE A 818 -12.27 61.10 25.86
N ALA A 819 -12.25 59.79 26.12
CA ALA A 819 -11.26 58.88 25.54
C ALA A 819 -11.35 58.85 24.00
N LEU A 820 -12.56 58.87 23.44
CA LEU A 820 -12.79 58.94 22.00
C LEU A 820 -12.31 60.27 21.40
N ILE A 821 -12.59 61.40 22.04
CA ILE A 821 -12.11 62.72 21.62
C ILE A 821 -10.57 62.76 21.68
N VAL A 822 -9.95 62.23 22.74
CA VAL A 822 -8.49 62.12 22.84
C VAL A 822 -7.93 61.23 21.73
N LEU A 823 -8.59 60.13 21.39
CA LEU A 823 -8.19 59.23 20.30
C LEU A 823 -8.27 59.94 18.94
N ILE A 824 -9.34 60.68 18.67
CA ILE A 824 -9.54 61.47 17.44
C ILE A 824 -8.52 62.61 17.34
N VAL A 825 -8.18 63.26 18.45
CA VAL A 825 -7.15 64.31 18.48
C VAL A 825 -5.74 63.72 18.30
N ARG A 826 -5.47 62.53 18.84
CA ARG A 826 -4.18 61.82 18.63
C ARG A 826 -4.00 61.37 17.18
N THR A 827 -5.05 60.88 16.53
CA THR A 827 -4.97 60.44 15.13
C THR A 827 -4.88 61.59 14.13
N ARG A 828 -5.27 62.82 14.51
CA ARG A 828 -5.13 64.04 13.69
C ARG A 828 -3.80 64.78 13.84
N ARG A 829 -2.89 64.35 14.73
CA ARG A 829 -1.55 64.95 14.90
C ARG A 829 -0.41 64.16 14.24
N VAL A 830 -0.70 63.07 13.53
CA VAL A 830 0.29 62.24 12.80
C VAL A 830 -0.11 62.08 11.32
N ALA A 831 -0.68 63.12 10.73
CA ALA A 831 -0.81 63.28 9.28
C ALA A 831 -0.23 64.64 8.89
#